data_AF-A0AAD7JN56-F1
#
_entry.id   AF-A0AAD7JN56-F1
#
_cell.length_a   1.000
_cell.length_b   1.000
_cell.length_c   1.000
_cell.angle_alpha   90.00
_cell.angle_beta   90.00
_cell.angle_gamma   90.00
#
_symmetry.space_group_name_H-M   'P 1'
#
loop_
_entity.id
_entity.type
_entity.pdbx_description
1 polymer ?
#
loop_
_entity_poly.entity_id
_entity_poly.type
_entity_poly.pdbx_seq_one_letter_code
_entity_poly.pdbx_strand_id
1 'polypeptide(L)'
;MAVVGIDFGSLHSKIGVARHRGIDIITNEVSNRATPSLVAFGPKQRSIGESAKTQETSNFRNTIGSLKRLLGRTIADPEVQEIEKKFINATLVDVQGTVGVEVNYLGEKQSFSSTQLVAMYLGKLRDIAANELKTGVTDVVIAVPGWYTDIQRRALLDAAAIAGLNTLRLINDTTAVALGYGITKSDLPEPENPRHVVFVDVGHSSLSAAVIAYSKGQLIVKSAAYDRNVGGRDIDYALVKHFSEEFKAKYKIDVLSNPKATFRLAAGCEKLKKVLSANAESPLNVESIMNDVDASSKLSREQLEGLVSEVLDRIPAPLQRVLADSGLTLDDIDAVELIGGSTRVPAVRNKIQEVFPGKVLSTTLNQDEAIARGATFCCAMLSPVFRVRDFHTHDITHYPIKVQWAPSPTDPEDDTELVVFQQGDKLPSTKVLSFYRRETFDLEALYAEPSGLPGGINPWVSRFTVKEVPADPKGDATCVRVKTRLNAHGIMSFEAAYVEEVEEQEEPAPMDVDPAAEGAAPAPPKKRRVKKKDVAFIASSSSLDKSTVEALREKENEMHAADKLVMDTEDRKNALEEYVYDTRAKLDERYVPFVQAEEKSKLLVALQDAEDWLYTEEGEDATKSAYVTRLDALKVLGDPITFRYRESEARQSAIAQLRETLNTYMAQATSGEEKYAHIDEKDKQSVVEKVATVQKWLEDQIVRQAESPKNIEPVLKTAEIGKKRDEVIYFATPILTKPKPKPPVIPGGTPSGTQTPKSGKDTPEPTADGTKVEEVPLETEAPGPSEMDID
;
A
#
# COMPACT_ATOMS: atom_id res chain seq x y z
N MET A 1 6.28 0.25 12.36
CA MET A 1 6.24 -0.40 11.03
C MET A 1 4.89 -0.10 10.42
N ALA A 2 4.85 0.53 9.25
CA ALA A 2 3.62 0.68 8.48
C ALA A 2 3.25 -0.68 7.87
N VAL A 3 1.98 -1.07 7.94
CA VAL A 3 1.47 -2.28 7.29
C VAL A 3 0.78 -1.85 6.02
N VAL A 4 1.39 -2.13 4.87
CA VAL A 4 0.93 -1.68 3.56
C VAL A 4 0.84 -2.87 2.59
N GLY A 5 -0.32 -3.02 1.96
CA GLY A 5 -0.55 -3.96 0.86
C GLY A 5 -0.84 -3.23 -0.44
N ILE A 6 -0.24 -3.67 -1.54
CA ILE A 6 -0.38 -3.04 -2.86
C ILE A 6 -1.00 -4.03 -3.83
N ASP A 7 -2.13 -3.67 -4.42
CA ASP A 7 -2.61 -4.29 -5.67
C ASP A 7 -1.94 -3.58 -6.84
N PHE A 8 -0.90 -4.19 -7.41
CA PHE A 8 -0.23 -3.67 -8.60
C PHE A 8 -1.01 -4.10 -9.85
N GLY A 9 -2.03 -3.31 -10.21
CA GLY A 9 -2.90 -3.57 -11.37
C GLY A 9 -2.38 -2.98 -12.67
N SER A 10 -2.81 -3.55 -13.81
CA SER A 10 -2.36 -3.10 -15.15
C SER A 10 -2.84 -1.69 -15.52
N LEU A 11 -4.06 -1.31 -15.13
CA LEU A 11 -4.64 0.02 -15.41
C LEU A 11 -4.54 0.95 -14.20
N HIS A 12 -4.89 0.45 -13.02
CA HIS A 12 -4.81 1.18 -11.76
C HIS A 12 -4.30 0.28 -10.65
N SER A 13 -3.58 0.85 -9.71
CA SER A 13 -3.16 0.20 -8.47
C SER A 13 -3.95 0.74 -7.28
N LYS A 14 -4.13 -0.08 -6.25
CA LYS A 14 -4.76 0.31 -4.98
C LYS A 14 -3.82 0.03 -3.83
N ILE A 15 -3.89 0.85 -2.80
CA ILE A 15 -3.06 0.74 -1.62
C ILE A 15 -3.98 0.52 -0.42
N GLY A 16 -3.76 -0.59 0.30
CA GLY A 16 -4.39 -0.84 1.58
C GLY A 16 -3.40 -0.62 2.73
N VAL A 17 -3.92 -0.14 3.85
CA VAL A 17 -3.17 0.06 5.09
C VAL A 17 -3.93 -0.53 6.28
N ALA A 18 -3.20 -1.01 7.29
CA ALA A 18 -3.82 -1.40 8.56
C ALA A 18 -3.89 -0.21 9.52
N ARG A 19 -5.10 0.16 9.96
CA ARG A 19 -5.33 1.19 11.00
C ARG A 19 -6.64 0.91 11.75
N HIS A 20 -6.79 1.48 12.95
CA HIS A 20 -8.01 1.36 13.77
C HIS A 20 -8.56 -0.07 13.94
N ARG A 21 -7.67 -1.07 14.09
CA ARG A 21 -8.02 -2.51 14.20
C ARG A 21 -8.70 -3.10 12.95
N GLY A 22 -8.56 -2.44 11.79
CA GLY A 22 -9.09 -2.89 10.51
C GLY A 22 -8.12 -2.61 9.35
N ILE A 23 -8.65 -2.76 8.14
CA ILE A 23 -7.94 -2.46 6.88
C ILE A 23 -8.75 -1.47 6.08
N ASP A 24 -8.06 -0.42 5.67
CA ASP A 24 -8.61 0.65 4.84
C ASP A 24 -7.85 0.72 3.52
N ILE A 25 -8.57 0.97 2.43
CA ILE A 25 -7.94 1.42 1.19
C ILE A 25 -7.84 2.94 1.25
N ILE A 26 -6.65 3.46 0.99
CA ILE A 26 -6.34 4.88 1.08
C ILE A 26 -6.58 5.57 -0.26
N THR A 27 -6.78 6.89 -0.20
CA THR A 27 -6.90 7.73 -1.39
C THR A 27 -5.56 8.33 -1.79
N ASN A 28 -5.41 8.67 -3.06
CA ASN A 28 -4.29 9.44 -3.57
C ASN A 28 -4.50 10.95 -3.43
N GLU A 29 -3.58 11.75 -3.98
CA GLU A 29 -3.58 13.21 -3.86
C GLU A 29 -4.81 13.93 -4.45
N VAL A 30 -5.59 13.27 -5.32
CA VAL A 30 -6.85 13.80 -5.88
C VAL A 30 -8.08 13.10 -5.31
N SER A 31 -7.93 12.44 -4.15
CA SER A 31 -8.99 11.71 -3.45
C SER A 31 -9.54 10.46 -4.15
N ASN A 32 -8.85 9.95 -5.18
CA ASN A 32 -9.22 8.68 -5.82
C ASN A 32 -8.67 7.50 -5.02
N ARG A 33 -9.45 6.42 -4.90
CA ARG A 33 -9.03 5.15 -4.23
C ARG A 33 -8.17 4.25 -5.12
N ALA A 34 -7.92 4.67 -6.35
CA ALA A 34 -7.15 3.93 -7.34
C ALA A 34 -6.23 4.89 -8.09
N THR A 35 -4.95 4.59 -8.14
CA THR A 35 -3.94 5.40 -8.83
C THR A 35 -3.67 4.81 -10.22
N PRO A 36 -3.75 5.58 -11.32
CA PRO A 36 -3.40 5.11 -12.66
C PRO A 36 -1.98 4.55 -12.73
N SER A 37 -1.80 3.36 -13.33
CA SER A 37 -0.52 2.68 -13.46
C SER A 37 0.31 3.25 -14.62
N LEU A 38 0.65 4.54 -14.53
CA LEU A 38 1.31 5.33 -15.58
C LEU A 38 2.56 6.04 -15.06
N VAL A 39 3.59 6.09 -15.89
CA VAL A 39 4.79 6.92 -15.73
C VAL A 39 4.95 7.76 -16.99
N ALA A 40 5.11 9.07 -16.83
CA ALA A 40 5.32 10.00 -17.91
C ALA A 40 6.55 10.87 -17.68
N PHE A 41 7.22 11.25 -18.76
CA PHE A 41 8.41 12.09 -18.71
C PHE A 41 8.15 13.43 -19.38
N GLY A 42 8.55 14.51 -18.72
CA GLY A 42 8.34 15.87 -19.19
C GLY A 42 9.66 16.66 -19.30
N PRO A 43 9.56 17.95 -19.67
CA PRO A 43 10.74 18.81 -19.85
C PRO A 43 11.39 19.25 -18.53
N LYS A 44 10.66 19.21 -17.40
CA LYS A 44 11.16 19.65 -16.08
C LYS A 44 11.21 18.53 -15.04
N GLN A 45 10.25 17.62 -15.10
CA GLN A 45 10.07 16.56 -14.10
C GLN A 45 9.36 15.36 -14.71
N ARG A 46 9.33 14.25 -13.96
CA ARG A 46 8.47 13.11 -14.26
C ARG A 46 7.07 13.37 -13.70
N SER A 47 6.07 12.77 -14.32
CA SER A 47 4.69 12.74 -13.83
C SER A 47 4.30 11.29 -13.66
N ILE A 48 3.77 10.91 -12.50
CA ILE A 48 3.50 9.51 -12.16
C ILE A 48 2.10 9.44 -11.53
N GLY A 49 1.32 8.43 -11.91
CA GLY A 49 -0.04 8.26 -11.41
C GLY A 49 -1.02 9.24 -12.06
N GLU A 50 -1.73 10.00 -11.24
CA GLU A 50 -2.78 10.94 -11.68
C GLU A 50 -2.21 12.06 -12.54
N SER A 51 -1.06 12.61 -12.16
CA SER A 51 -0.36 13.62 -12.96
C SER A 51 -0.01 13.12 -14.38
N ALA A 52 0.42 11.86 -14.51
CA ALA A 52 0.64 11.24 -15.81
C ALA A 52 -0.66 11.08 -16.60
N LYS A 53 -1.74 10.70 -15.93
CA LYS A 53 -3.06 10.51 -16.54
C LYS A 53 -3.61 11.81 -17.12
N THR A 54 -3.48 12.93 -16.40
CA THR A 54 -3.94 14.25 -16.87
C THR A 54 -3.30 14.66 -18.20
N GLN A 55 -2.01 14.35 -18.39
CA GLN A 55 -1.28 14.69 -19.61
C GLN A 55 -1.15 13.54 -20.62
N GLU A 56 -1.81 12.40 -20.41
CA GLU A 56 -1.63 11.20 -21.23
C GLU A 56 -1.92 11.45 -22.71
N THR A 57 -2.91 12.30 -23.03
CA THR A 57 -3.27 12.63 -24.42
C THR A 57 -2.28 13.59 -25.08
N SER A 58 -1.81 14.60 -24.35
CA SER A 58 -0.88 15.61 -24.88
C SER A 58 0.56 15.11 -24.93
N ASN A 59 0.93 14.23 -23.98
CA ASN A 59 2.26 13.66 -23.81
C ASN A 59 2.31 12.14 -24.10
N PHE A 60 1.48 11.66 -25.03
CA PHE A 60 1.28 10.24 -25.30
C PHE A 60 2.55 9.47 -25.70
N ARG A 61 3.54 10.13 -26.31
CA ARG A 61 4.82 9.47 -26.71
C ARG A 61 5.76 9.24 -25.53
N ASN A 62 5.63 10.04 -24.47
CA ASN A 62 6.46 9.94 -23.27
C ASN A 62 5.66 9.45 -22.07
N THR A 63 4.44 8.93 -22.27
CA THR A 63 3.59 8.36 -21.22
C THR A 63 3.49 6.86 -21.42
N ILE A 64 3.86 6.11 -20.39
CA ILE A 64 4.04 4.66 -20.43
C ILE A 64 3.09 4.02 -19.43
N GLY A 65 2.18 3.20 -19.97
CA GLY A 65 1.35 2.27 -19.21
C GLY A 65 1.85 0.83 -19.36
N SER A 66 0.96 -0.15 -19.12
CA SER A 66 1.28 -1.57 -19.24
C SER A 66 2.54 -2.00 -18.46
N LEU A 67 2.88 -1.29 -17.38
CA LEU A 67 4.10 -1.49 -16.59
C LEU A 67 4.24 -2.96 -16.13
N LYS A 68 3.15 -3.49 -15.59
CA LYS A 68 2.99 -4.90 -15.18
C LYS A 68 3.18 -5.91 -16.32
N ARG A 69 2.91 -5.51 -17.56
CA ARG A 69 2.94 -6.41 -18.73
C ARG A 69 4.33 -6.51 -19.34
N LEU A 70 5.10 -5.43 -19.27
CA LEU A 70 6.47 -5.35 -19.80
C LEU A 70 7.52 -5.95 -18.86
N LEU A 71 7.27 -5.93 -17.56
CA LEU A 71 8.25 -6.34 -16.55
C LEU A 71 8.76 -7.78 -16.77
N GLY A 72 10.09 -7.93 -16.74
CA GLY A 72 10.78 -9.22 -16.86
C GLY A 72 10.74 -9.84 -18.27
N ARG A 73 10.34 -9.08 -19.29
CA ARG A 73 10.32 -9.53 -20.70
C ARG A 73 11.45 -8.90 -21.51
N THR A 74 11.64 -9.43 -22.72
CA THR A 74 12.63 -8.92 -23.69
C THR A 74 11.92 -8.28 -24.87
N ILE A 75 12.63 -7.45 -25.64
CA ILE A 75 12.07 -6.83 -26.86
C ILE A 75 11.69 -7.88 -27.93
N ALA A 76 12.34 -9.05 -27.90
CA ALA A 76 12.14 -10.14 -28.85
C ALA A 76 10.96 -11.05 -28.51
N ASP A 77 10.33 -10.86 -27.34
CA ASP A 77 9.12 -11.57 -26.94
C ASP A 77 7.97 -11.30 -27.95
N PRO A 78 7.41 -12.34 -28.60
CA PRO A 78 6.32 -12.18 -29.56
C PRO A 78 5.06 -11.55 -28.97
N GLU A 79 4.71 -11.84 -27.71
CA GLU A 79 3.57 -11.19 -27.06
C GLU A 79 3.83 -9.69 -26.82
N VAL A 80 5.07 -9.27 -26.59
CA VAL A 80 5.40 -7.83 -26.52
C VAL A 80 5.14 -7.16 -27.86
N GLN A 81 5.57 -7.78 -28.97
CA GLN A 81 5.43 -7.21 -30.31
C GLN A 81 4.01 -7.27 -30.88
N GLU A 82 3.29 -8.38 -30.64
CA GLU A 82 2.00 -8.67 -31.28
C GLU A 82 0.80 -8.30 -30.39
N ILE A 83 0.94 -8.40 -29.06
CA ILE A 83 -0.15 -8.18 -28.12
C ILE A 83 -0.01 -6.85 -27.38
N GLU A 84 1.14 -6.55 -26.77
CA GLU A 84 1.29 -5.37 -25.91
C GLU A 84 1.52 -4.08 -26.70
N LYS A 85 2.30 -4.13 -27.79
CA LYS A 85 2.72 -2.96 -28.58
C LYS A 85 1.56 -2.07 -29.03
N LYS A 86 0.41 -2.65 -29.38
CA LYS A 86 -0.78 -1.89 -29.81
C LYS A 86 -1.40 -1.01 -28.70
N PHE A 87 -1.05 -1.26 -27.45
CA PHE A 87 -1.49 -0.47 -26.29
C PHE A 87 -0.40 0.49 -25.78
N ILE A 88 0.76 0.52 -26.42
CA ILE A 88 1.92 1.30 -25.97
C ILE A 88 2.32 2.27 -27.09
N ASN A 89 2.28 3.56 -26.78
CA ASN A 89 2.64 4.61 -27.73
C ASN A 89 4.12 5.01 -27.67
N ALA A 90 4.79 4.74 -26.55
CA ALA A 90 6.22 5.00 -26.40
C ALA A 90 7.04 4.03 -27.25
N THR A 91 8.22 4.48 -27.69
CA THR A 91 9.14 3.65 -28.47
C THR A 91 9.73 2.57 -27.57
N LEU A 92 9.42 1.30 -27.83
CA LEU A 92 10.03 0.17 -27.14
C LEU A 92 11.45 -0.07 -27.67
N VAL A 93 12.40 -0.27 -26.75
CA VAL A 93 13.82 -0.53 -27.05
C VAL A 93 14.37 -1.64 -26.16
N ASP A 94 15.49 -2.23 -26.55
CA ASP A 94 16.26 -3.11 -25.66
C ASP A 94 17.09 -2.25 -24.68
N VAL A 95 16.98 -2.56 -23.39
CA VAL A 95 17.80 -1.99 -22.34
C VAL A 95 18.43 -3.13 -21.56
N GLN A 96 19.70 -3.42 -21.89
CA GLN A 96 20.50 -4.46 -21.23
C GLN A 96 19.84 -5.85 -21.29
N GLY A 97 19.25 -6.22 -22.43
CA GLY A 97 18.59 -7.51 -22.62
C GLY A 97 17.18 -7.60 -22.05
N THR A 98 16.63 -6.50 -21.53
CA THR A 98 15.23 -6.40 -21.10
C THR A 98 14.48 -5.38 -21.93
N VAL A 99 13.16 -5.51 -22.03
CA VAL A 99 12.35 -4.47 -22.68
C VAL A 99 12.35 -3.20 -21.85
N GLY A 100 12.57 -2.07 -22.53
CA GLY A 100 12.49 -0.73 -22.00
C GLY A 100 11.83 0.23 -22.99
N VAL A 101 11.93 1.52 -22.68
CA VAL A 101 11.35 2.61 -23.48
C VAL A 101 12.38 3.70 -23.74
N GLU A 102 12.29 4.34 -24.92
CA GLU A 102 12.97 5.61 -25.21
C GLU A 102 11.96 6.76 -25.09
N VAL A 103 12.31 7.77 -24.30
CA VAL A 103 11.47 8.94 -23.99
C VAL A 103 12.29 10.22 -24.11
N ASN A 104 11.60 11.36 -24.29
CA ASN A 104 12.21 12.67 -24.12
C ASN A 104 12.01 13.11 -22.65
N TYR A 105 13.10 13.24 -21.91
CA TYR A 105 13.13 13.67 -20.52
C TYR A 105 14.17 14.77 -20.35
N LEU A 106 13.77 15.90 -19.77
CA LEU A 106 14.65 17.08 -19.59
C LEU A 106 15.26 17.60 -20.91
N GLY A 107 14.53 17.45 -22.03
CA GLY A 107 14.98 17.87 -23.36
C GLY A 107 15.90 16.87 -24.06
N GLU A 108 16.27 15.77 -23.41
CA GLU A 108 17.15 14.75 -23.94
C GLU A 108 16.45 13.40 -24.16
N LYS A 109 16.91 12.64 -25.14
CA LYS A 109 16.48 11.26 -25.32
C LYS A 109 17.13 10.39 -24.25
N GLN A 110 16.30 9.70 -23.47
CA GLN A 110 16.77 8.76 -22.45
C GLN A 110 16.05 7.42 -22.60
N SER A 111 16.74 6.35 -22.18
CA SER A 111 16.17 5.00 -22.15
C SER A 111 16.05 4.49 -20.72
N PHE A 112 14.92 3.87 -20.41
CA PHE A 112 14.65 3.26 -19.12
C PHE A 112 14.16 1.82 -19.31
N SER A 113 14.68 0.89 -18.52
CA SER A 113 14.18 -0.49 -18.50
C SER A 113 12.79 -0.56 -17.85
N SER A 114 12.02 -1.60 -18.16
CA SER A 114 10.73 -1.86 -17.49
C SER A 114 10.87 -1.95 -15.96
N THR A 115 11.97 -2.52 -15.46
CA THR A 115 12.29 -2.56 -14.02
C THR A 115 12.41 -1.16 -13.41
N GLN A 116 13.09 -0.23 -14.09
CA GLN A 116 13.19 1.16 -13.62
C GLN A 116 11.83 1.84 -13.61
N LEU A 117 11.03 1.70 -14.68
CA LEU A 117 9.70 2.31 -14.75
C LEU A 117 8.78 1.81 -13.62
N VAL A 118 8.82 0.51 -13.32
CA VAL A 118 8.07 -0.05 -12.19
C VAL A 118 8.60 0.50 -10.86
N ALA A 119 9.91 0.68 -10.71
CA ALA A 119 10.49 1.28 -9.50
C ALA A 119 10.00 2.73 -9.28
N MET A 120 10.00 3.56 -10.32
CA MET A 120 9.44 4.92 -10.29
C MET A 120 7.99 4.91 -9.79
N TYR A 121 7.19 4.01 -10.36
CA TYR A 121 5.78 3.88 -10.02
C TYR A 121 5.56 3.38 -8.59
N LEU A 122 6.31 2.38 -8.13
CA LEU A 122 6.27 1.89 -6.75
C LEU A 122 6.72 2.98 -5.75
N GLY A 123 7.69 3.82 -6.12
CA GLY A 123 8.10 5.00 -5.36
C GLY A 123 6.94 5.98 -5.15
N LYS A 124 6.16 6.26 -6.20
CA LYS A 124 4.94 7.08 -6.08
C LYS A 124 3.90 6.46 -5.15
N LEU A 125 3.67 5.14 -5.23
CA LEU A 125 2.73 4.46 -4.33
C LEU A 125 3.20 4.49 -2.86
N ARG A 126 4.51 4.32 -2.63
CA ARG A 126 5.14 4.48 -1.31
C ARG A 126 4.88 5.87 -0.76
N ASP A 127 5.07 6.92 -1.56
CA ASP A 127 4.89 8.30 -1.11
C ASP A 127 3.42 8.62 -0.79
N ILE A 128 2.47 8.11 -1.57
CA ILE A 128 1.04 8.23 -1.26
C ILE A 128 0.76 7.59 0.11
N ALA A 129 1.25 6.37 0.35
CA ALA A 129 1.08 5.67 1.62
C ALA A 129 1.74 6.42 2.79
N ALA A 130 2.95 6.93 2.60
CA ALA A 130 3.68 7.66 3.62
C ALA A 130 3.00 9.00 3.97
N ASN A 131 2.46 9.69 2.97
CA ASN A 131 1.72 10.94 3.15
C ASN A 131 0.40 10.73 3.90
N GLU A 132 -0.32 9.64 3.65
CA GLU A 132 -1.54 9.31 4.38
C GLU A 132 -1.24 8.88 5.83
N LEU A 133 -0.25 8.01 6.03
CA LEU A 133 0.09 7.48 7.35
C LEU A 133 0.91 8.45 8.21
N LYS A 134 1.42 9.55 7.64
CA LYS A 134 2.34 10.50 8.28
C LYS A 134 3.59 9.83 8.89
N THR A 135 4.03 8.71 8.30
CA THR A 135 5.22 7.96 8.69
C THR A 135 5.88 7.33 7.45
N GLY A 136 7.18 7.08 7.52
CA GLY A 136 7.89 6.36 6.46
C GLY A 136 7.32 4.96 6.22
N VAL A 137 7.28 4.55 4.95
CA VAL A 137 6.84 3.22 4.51
C VAL A 137 8.03 2.51 3.87
N THR A 138 8.38 1.35 4.43
CA THR A 138 9.48 0.50 3.96
C THR A 138 8.98 -0.88 3.59
N ASP A 139 8.25 -1.53 4.49
CA ASP A 139 7.82 -2.91 4.33
C ASP A 139 6.45 -3.01 3.66
N VAL A 140 6.37 -3.80 2.60
CA VAL A 140 5.15 -3.95 1.78
C VAL A 140 4.89 -5.41 1.40
N VAL A 141 3.63 -5.73 1.14
CA VAL A 141 3.25 -6.92 0.37
C VAL A 141 2.65 -6.46 -0.95
N ILE A 142 3.09 -7.05 -2.06
CA ILE A 142 2.63 -6.69 -3.41
C ILE A 142 1.90 -7.88 -4.02
N ALA A 143 0.68 -7.65 -4.50
CA ALA A 143 -0.09 -8.64 -5.23
C ALA A 143 0.34 -8.70 -6.70
N VAL A 144 0.56 -9.92 -7.21
CA VAL A 144 0.99 -10.20 -8.58
C VAL A 144 0.10 -11.29 -9.21
N PRO A 145 0.01 -11.38 -10.54
CA PRO A 145 -0.70 -12.48 -11.17
C PRO A 145 -0.04 -13.80 -10.85
N GLY A 146 -0.82 -14.85 -10.60
CA GLY A 146 -0.23 -16.17 -10.34
C GLY A 146 0.58 -16.75 -11.51
N TRP A 147 0.28 -16.31 -12.75
CA TRP A 147 1.06 -16.67 -13.96
C TRP A 147 2.39 -15.92 -14.10
N TYR A 148 2.76 -15.02 -13.19
CA TYR A 148 4.10 -14.42 -13.23
C TYR A 148 5.17 -15.49 -13.07
N THR A 149 6.12 -15.50 -14.01
CA THR A 149 7.30 -16.37 -13.96
C THR A 149 8.32 -15.87 -12.94
N ASP A 150 9.26 -16.72 -12.57
CA ASP A 150 10.41 -16.43 -11.70
C ASP A 150 11.16 -15.14 -12.09
N ILE A 151 11.48 -14.95 -13.38
CA ILE A 151 12.15 -13.71 -13.85
C ILE A 151 11.30 -12.45 -13.63
N GLN A 152 9.99 -12.53 -13.82
CA GLN A 152 9.09 -11.39 -13.58
C GLN A 152 8.95 -11.08 -12.09
N ARG A 153 8.89 -12.12 -11.25
CA ARG A 153 8.86 -11.98 -9.79
C ARG A 153 10.16 -11.37 -9.27
N ARG A 154 11.31 -11.80 -9.77
CA ARG A 154 12.63 -11.21 -9.46
C ARG A 154 12.72 -9.75 -9.91
N ALA A 155 12.34 -9.45 -11.15
CA ALA A 155 12.34 -8.08 -11.66
C ALA A 155 11.44 -7.15 -10.82
N LEU A 156 10.32 -7.63 -10.28
CA LEU A 156 9.48 -6.85 -9.36
C LEU A 156 10.14 -6.63 -7.99
N LEU A 157 10.85 -7.64 -7.46
CA LEU A 157 11.64 -7.48 -6.23
C LEU A 157 12.76 -6.46 -6.43
N ASP A 158 13.45 -6.51 -7.57
CA ASP A 158 14.49 -5.55 -7.92
C ASP A 158 13.92 -4.14 -8.06
N ALA A 159 12.77 -3.98 -8.73
CA ALA A 159 12.06 -2.70 -8.83
C ALA A 159 11.64 -2.15 -7.46
N ALA A 160 11.14 -3.00 -6.57
CA ALA A 160 10.79 -2.61 -5.20
C ALA A 160 12.04 -2.17 -4.41
N ALA A 161 13.16 -2.88 -4.54
CA ALA A 161 14.42 -2.51 -3.91
C ALA A 161 14.96 -1.15 -4.41
N ILE A 162 14.87 -0.89 -5.73
CA ILE A 162 15.19 0.42 -6.32
C ILE A 162 14.29 1.52 -5.74
N ALA A 163 12.99 1.24 -5.56
CA ALA A 163 12.04 2.15 -4.92
C ALA A 163 12.23 2.28 -3.39
N GLY A 164 13.26 1.64 -2.81
CA GLY A 164 13.52 1.67 -1.36
C GLY A 164 12.49 0.91 -0.52
N LEU A 165 11.77 -0.03 -1.12
CA LEU A 165 10.80 -0.90 -0.46
C LEU A 165 11.40 -2.26 -0.16
N ASN A 166 11.10 -2.78 1.03
CA ASN A 166 11.33 -4.17 1.40
C ASN A 166 10.05 -4.98 1.17
N THR A 167 10.06 -5.83 0.15
CA THR A 167 8.90 -6.66 -0.18
C THR A 167 8.88 -7.90 0.70
N LEU A 168 8.05 -7.90 1.74
CA LEU A 168 7.90 -9.04 2.67
C LEU A 168 7.35 -10.29 1.96
N ARG A 169 6.45 -10.10 1.00
CA ARG A 169 5.88 -11.17 0.19
C ARG A 169 5.36 -10.65 -1.13
N LEU A 170 5.57 -11.45 -2.19
CA LEU A 170 4.78 -11.36 -3.40
C LEU A 170 3.66 -12.39 -3.27
N ILE A 171 2.42 -11.92 -3.22
CA ILE A 171 1.23 -12.78 -3.08
C ILE A 171 0.51 -12.86 -4.42
N ASN A 172 0.00 -14.03 -4.79
CA ASN A 172 -0.84 -14.13 -5.97
C ASN A 172 -2.14 -13.33 -5.75
N ASP A 173 -2.61 -12.62 -6.77
CA ASP A 173 -3.83 -11.81 -6.74
C ASP A 173 -5.05 -12.60 -6.25
N THR A 174 -5.29 -13.79 -6.82
CA THR A 174 -6.37 -14.70 -6.39
C THR A 174 -6.20 -15.17 -4.94
N THR A 175 -4.97 -15.44 -4.50
CA THR A 175 -4.67 -15.82 -3.10
C THR A 175 -4.86 -14.66 -2.13
N ALA A 176 -4.56 -13.43 -2.54
CA ALA A 176 -4.82 -12.23 -1.76
C ALA A 176 -6.32 -12.06 -1.52
N VAL A 177 -7.13 -12.14 -2.59
CA VAL A 177 -8.61 -12.13 -2.49
C VAL A 177 -9.08 -13.22 -1.54
N ALA A 178 -8.56 -14.44 -1.70
CA ALA A 178 -8.93 -15.57 -0.86
C ALA A 178 -8.61 -15.33 0.62
N LEU A 179 -7.44 -14.76 0.93
CA LEU A 179 -7.08 -14.40 2.30
C LEU A 179 -8.04 -13.36 2.88
N GLY A 180 -8.35 -12.30 2.12
CA GLY A 180 -9.29 -11.26 2.56
C GLY A 180 -10.70 -11.80 2.81
N TYR A 181 -11.16 -12.75 1.98
CA TYR A 181 -12.42 -13.45 2.18
C TYR A 181 -12.38 -14.34 3.43
N GLY A 182 -11.40 -15.25 3.53
CA GLY A 182 -11.35 -16.25 4.60
C GLY A 182 -11.17 -15.66 5.99
N ILE A 183 -10.28 -14.67 6.15
CA ILE A 183 -9.95 -14.10 7.47
C ILE A 183 -11.11 -13.31 8.09
N THR A 184 -12.01 -12.80 7.25
CA THR A 184 -13.17 -12.00 7.68
C THR A 184 -14.41 -12.84 7.95
N LYS A 185 -14.44 -14.12 7.54
CA LYS A 185 -15.54 -15.04 7.80
C LYS A 185 -15.40 -15.70 9.18
N SER A 186 -16.49 -15.71 9.95
CA SER A 186 -16.55 -16.31 11.28
C SER A 186 -17.12 -17.73 11.29
N ASP A 187 -17.79 -18.12 10.21
CA ASP A 187 -18.59 -19.33 10.05
C ASP A 187 -17.90 -20.42 9.20
N LEU A 188 -16.58 -20.37 9.09
CA LEU A 188 -15.83 -21.37 8.31
C LEU A 188 -15.90 -22.75 8.98
N PRO A 189 -16.08 -23.84 8.20
CA PRO A 189 -16.24 -25.19 8.73
C PRO A 189 -14.93 -25.77 9.25
N GLU A 190 -15.01 -26.90 9.96
CA GLU A 190 -13.83 -27.66 10.37
C GLU A 190 -13.12 -28.33 9.16
N PRO A 191 -11.83 -28.69 9.26
CA PRO A 191 -11.03 -29.19 8.14
C PRO A 191 -11.55 -30.42 7.40
N GLU A 192 -12.37 -31.24 8.05
CA GLU A 192 -12.92 -32.48 7.48
C GLU A 192 -13.96 -32.23 6.40
N ASN A 193 -14.62 -31.07 6.40
CA ASN A 193 -15.62 -30.69 5.40
C ASN A 193 -15.40 -29.24 4.95
N PRO A 194 -14.35 -28.97 4.16
CA PRO A 194 -13.99 -27.62 3.77
C PRO A 194 -15.06 -27.00 2.87
N ARG A 195 -15.23 -25.68 2.99
CA ARG A 195 -16.08 -24.89 2.08
C ARG A 195 -15.28 -24.57 0.82
N HIS A 196 -15.78 -24.93 -0.36
CA HIS A 196 -15.13 -24.64 -1.64
C HIS A 196 -15.71 -23.37 -2.28
N VAL A 197 -14.84 -22.39 -2.53
CA VAL A 197 -15.22 -21.14 -3.18
C VAL A 197 -14.35 -20.93 -4.40
N VAL A 198 -14.99 -20.60 -5.52
CA VAL A 198 -14.31 -20.21 -6.76
C VAL A 198 -14.23 -18.70 -6.84
N PHE A 199 -13.03 -18.15 -7.00
CA PHE A 199 -12.85 -16.73 -7.31
C PHE A 199 -12.60 -16.56 -8.81
N VAL A 200 -13.32 -15.65 -9.44
CA VAL A 200 -13.14 -15.29 -10.85
C VAL A 200 -12.84 -13.79 -10.94
N ASP A 201 -11.62 -13.45 -11.32
CA ASP A 201 -11.18 -12.07 -11.53
C ASP A 201 -11.06 -11.80 -13.04
N VAL A 202 -11.81 -10.84 -13.56
CA VAL A 202 -11.62 -10.31 -14.93
C VAL A 202 -11.25 -8.85 -14.84
N GLY A 203 -9.94 -8.59 -14.90
CA GLY A 203 -9.36 -7.26 -14.76
C GLY A 203 -9.31 -6.49 -16.08
N HIS A 204 -8.36 -5.56 -16.17
CA HIS A 204 -8.14 -4.76 -17.39
C HIS A 204 -7.46 -5.56 -18.51
N SER A 205 -6.52 -6.46 -18.19
CA SER A 205 -5.70 -7.16 -19.19
C SER A 205 -5.72 -8.69 -19.11
N SER A 206 -6.24 -9.25 -18.01
CA SER A 206 -6.16 -10.68 -17.74
C SER A 206 -7.37 -11.18 -16.97
N LEU A 207 -7.65 -12.47 -17.16
CA LEU A 207 -8.61 -13.27 -16.42
C LEU A 207 -7.83 -14.25 -15.53
N SER A 208 -8.20 -14.32 -14.26
CA SER A 208 -7.66 -15.26 -13.28
C SER A 208 -8.80 -16.00 -12.60
N ALA A 209 -8.66 -17.31 -12.40
CA ALA A 209 -9.61 -18.10 -11.63
C ALA A 209 -8.88 -19.02 -10.65
N ALA A 210 -9.43 -19.19 -9.45
CA ALA A 210 -8.88 -20.08 -8.43
C ALA A 210 -9.99 -20.78 -7.64
N VAL A 211 -9.79 -22.07 -7.36
CA VAL A 211 -10.64 -22.85 -6.45
C VAL A 211 -9.96 -22.92 -5.09
N ILE A 212 -10.66 -22.49 -4.05
CA ILE A 212 -10.13 -22.40 -2.68
C ILE A 212 -10.95 -23.28 -1.75
N ALA A 213 -10.26 -24.11 -0.97
CA ALA A 213 -10.86 -24.84 0.14
C ALA A 213 -10.63 -24.06 1.45
N TYR A 214 -11.71 -23.69 2.14
CA TYR A 214 -11.67 -22.99 3.42
C TYR A 214 -12.02 -23.92 4.58
N SER A 215 -11.25 -23.76 5.65
CA SER A 215 -11.56 -24.33 6.96
C SER A 215 -11.25 -23.29 8.03
N LYS A 216 -11.68 -23.56 9.26
CA LYS A 216 -11.41 -22.69 10.39
C LYS A 216 -9.90 -22.41 10.54
N GLY A 217 -9.53 -21.14 10.41
CA GLY A 217 -8.14 -20.69 10.56
C GLY A 217 -7.20 -21.05 9.41
N GLN A 218 -7.70 -21.51 8.25
CA GLN A 218 -6.85 -21.75 7.08
C GLN A 218 -7.59 -21.68 5.73
N LEU A 219 -6.81 -21.41 4.68
CA LEU A 219 -7.21 -21.59 3.29
C LEU A 219 -6.17 -22.44 2.54
N ILE A 220 -6.65 -23.24 1.59
CA ILE A 220 -5.82 -24.04 0.69
C ILE A 220 -6.26 -23.74 -0.74
N VAL A 221 -5.34 -23.21 -1.54
CA VAL A 221 -5.53 -23.08 -2.99
C VAL A 221 -5.47 -24.49 -3.60
N LYS A 222 -6.57 -24.93 -4.22
CA LYS A 222 -6.68 -26.26 -4.83
C LYS A 222 -6.15 -26.26 -6.25
N SER A 223 -6.50 -25.23 -7.01
CA SER A 223 -6.08 -25.04 -8.39
C SER A 223 -6.23 -23.57 -8.78
N ALA A 224 -5.48 -23.16 -9.80
CA ALA A 224 -5.61 -21.85 -10.40
C ALA A 224 -5.32 -21.91 -11.91
N ALA A 225 -6.06 -21.14 -12.69
CA ALA A 225 -5.93 -21.05 -14.14
C ALA A 225 -6.11 -19.59 -14.60
N TYR A 226 -5.54 -19.27 -15.76
CA TYR A 226 -5.42 -17.90 -16.22
C TYR A 226 -5.64 -17.79 -17.74
N ASP A 227 -6.22 -16.67 -18.17
CA ASP A 227 -6.00 -16.16 -19.52
C ASP A 227 -5.33 -14.79 -19.42
N ARG A 228 -4.09 -14.73 -19.91
CA ARG A 228 -3.22 -13.55 -19.77
C ARG A 228 -3.63 -12.42 -20.72
N ASN A 229 -4.50 -12.67 -21.68
CA ASN A 229 -4.83 -11.77 -22.79
C ASN A 229 -6.35 -11.64 -22.99
N VAL A 230 -7.11 -11.71 -21.89
CA VAL A 230 -8.56 -11.47 -21.84
C VAL A 230 -8.83 -10.48 -20.72
N GLY A 231 -9.25 -9.27 -21.06
CA GLY A 231 -9.67 -8.28 -20.08
C GLY A 231 -10.41 -7.11 -20.71
N GLY A 232 -10.70 -6.10 -19.89
CA GLY A 232 -11.45 -4.92 -20.31
C GLY A 232 -10.83 -4.17 -21.49
N ARG A 233 -9.50 -4.18 -21.63
CA ARG A 233 -8.78 -3.54 -22.74
C ARG A 233 -9.03 -4.21 -24.09
N ASP A 234 -9.28 -5.51 -24.09
CA ASP A 234 -9.49 -6.28 -25.30
C ASP A 234 -10.90 -6.03 -25.85
N ILE A 235 -11.87 -5.86 -24.94
CA ILE A 235 -13.22 -5.34 -25.25
C ILE A 235 -13.13 -3.91 -25.81
N ASP A 236 -12.37 -3.03 -25.15
CA ASP A 236 -12.18 -1.65 -25.60
C ASP A 236 -11.56 -1.60 -27.00
N TYR A 237 -10.56 -2.46 -27.26
CA TYR A 237 -9.87 -2.51 -28.55
C TYR A 237 -10.74 -3.04 -29.70
N ALA A 238 -11.62 -4.01 -29.42
CA ALA A 238 -12.61 -4.48 -30.40
C ALA A 238 -13.56 -3.34 -30.83
N LEU A 239 -13.99 -2.50 -29.88
CA LEU A 239 -14.77 -1.30 -30.17
C LEU A 239 -13.97 -0.28 -30.97
N VAL A 240 -12.71 -0.02 -30.60
CA VAL A 240 -11.82 0.89 -31.35
C VAL A 240 -11.69 0.46 -32.81
N LYS A 241 -11.50 -0.84 -33.07
CA LYS A 241 -11.45 -1.38 -34.43
C LYS A 241 -12.75 -1.12 -35.19
N HIS A 242 -13.89 -1.48 -34.60
CA HIS A 242 -15.20 -1.29 -35.21
C HIS A 242 -15.46 0.19 -35.58
N PHE A 243 -15.30 1.10 -34.63
CA PHE A 243 -15.54 2.53 -34.88
C PHE A 243 -14.47 3.15 -35.79
N SER A 244 -13.23 2.67 -35.79
CA SER A 244 -12.24 3.12 -36.76
C SER A 244 -12.65 2.76 -38.19
N GLU A 245 -13.20 1.57 -38.42
CA GLU A 245 -13.74 1.17 -39.73
C GLU A 245 -14.97 1.99 -40.11
N GLU A 246 -15.90 2.18 -39.17
CA GLU A 246 -17.09 3.01 -39.37
C GLU A 246 -16.69 4.46 -39.74
N PHE A 247 -15.75 5.05 -39.01
CA PHE A 247 -15.31 6.43 -39.23
C PHE A 247 -14.49 6.59 -40.51
N LYS A 248 -13.75 5.56 -40.91
CA LYS A 248 -13.10 5.52 -42.23
C LYS A 248 -14.14 5.52 -43.35
N ALA A 249 -15.26 4.82 -43.19
CA ALA A 249 -16.33 4.81 -44.17
C ALA A 249 -17.13 6.14 -44.17
N LYS A 250 -17.55 6.61 -43.00
CA LYS A 250 -18.48 7.73 -42.79
C LYS A 250 -17.81 9.10 -42.90
N TYR A 251 -16.66 9.28 -42.26
CA TYR A 251 -15.95 10.56 -42.14
C TYR A 251 -14.67 10.62 -42.98
N LYS A 252 -14.27 9.53 -43.64
CA LYS A 252 -13.04 9.41 -44.44
C LYS A 252 -11.75 9.68 -43.63
N ILE A 253 -11.78 9.40 -42.33
CA ILE A 253 -10.63 9.51 -41.43
C ILE A 253 -10.10 8.12 -41.05
N ASP A 254 -8.79 7.95 -41.04
CA ASP A 254 -8.15 6.72 -40.57
C ASP A 254 -7.61 6.91 -39.15
N VAL A 255 -8.44 6.59 -38.16
CA VAL A 255 -8.12 6.83 -36.75
C VAL A 255 -6.86 6.07 -36.31
N LEU A 256 -6.70 4.82 -36.76
CA LEU A 256 -5.56 3.97 -36.41
C LEU A 256 -4.22 4.46 -36.99
N SER A 257 -4.26 5.29 -38.02
CA SER A 257 -3.06 5.94 -38.56
C SER A 257 -2.50 7.04 -37.65
N ASN A 258 -3.29 7.55 -36.70
CA ASN A 258 -2.91 8.63 -35.81
C ASN A 258 -3.02 8.19 -34.32
N PRO A 259 -1.89 8.04 -33.60
CA PRO A 259 -1.91 7.60 -32.21
C PRO A 259 -2.76 8.47 -31.28
N LYS A 260 -2.78 9.80 -31.50
CA LYS A 260 -3.59 10.73 -30.70
C LYS A 260 -5.09 10.53 -30.94
N ALA A 261 -5.49 10.29 -32.19
CA ALA A 261 -6.87 9.99 -32.54
C ALA A 261 -7.31 8.62 -31.98
N THR A 262 -6.44 7.62 -32.10
CA THR A 262 -6.65 6.29 -31.51
C THR A 262 -6.85 6.36 -30.01
N PHE A 263 -6.05 7.17 -29.31
CA PHE A 263 -6.18 7.36 -27.87
C PHE A 263 -7.52 7.99 -27.48
N ARG A 264 -7.93 9.06 -28.18
CA ARG A 264 -9.25 9.70 -27.95
C ARG A 264 -10.40 8.73 -28.18
N LEU A 265 -10.33 7.93 -29.25
CA LEU A 265 -11.34 6.91 -29.52
C LEU A 265 -11.37 5.82 -28.45
N ALA A 266 -10.20 5.35 -27.99
CA ALA A 266 -10.10 4.34 -26.95
C ALA A 266 -10.72 4.82 -25.62
N ALA A 267 -10.48 6.07 -25.22
CA ALA A 267 -11.11 6.66 -24.05
C ALA A 267 -12.65 6.74 -24.19
N GLY A 268 -13.13 7.10 -25.39
CA GLY A 268 -14.57 7.07 -25.71
C GLY A 268 -15.16 5.66 -25.65
N CYS A 269 -14.45 4.66 -26.18
CA CYS A 269 -14.86 3.26 -26.17
C CYS A 269 -14.90 2.68 -24.75
N GLU A 270 -13.93 3.01 -23.89
CA GLU A 270 -13.92 2.59 -22.49
C GLU A 270 -15.14 3.14 -21.75
N LYS A 271 -15.44 4.43 -21.93
CA LYS A 271 -16.64 5.07 -21.36
C LYS A 271 -17.92 4.41 -21.89
N LEU A 272 -17.99 4.17 -23.20
CA LEU A 272 -19.13 3.51 -23.84
C LEU A 272 -19.37 2.12 -23.27
N LYS A 273 -18.33 1.28 -23.15
CA LYS A 273 -18.39 -0.06 -22.53
C LYS A 273 -18.96 0.00 -21.12
N LYS A 274 -18.49 0.95 -20.28
CA LYS A 274 -18.97 1.12 -18.91
C LYS A 274 -20.45 1.51 -18.89
N VAL A 275 -20.88 2.44 -19.75
CA VAL A 275 -22.30 2.85 -19.85
C VAL A 275 -23.18 1.67 -20.32
N LEU A 276 -22.74 0.89 -21.31
CA LEU A 276 -23.47 -0.27 -21.83
C LEU A 276 -23.56 -1.43 -20.83
N SER A 277 -22.75 -1.43 -19.79
CA SER A 277 -22.86 -2.40 -18.69
C SER A 277 -24.12 -2.13 -17.84
N ALA A 278 -24.61 -0.88 -17.81
CA ALA A 278 -25.85 -0.50 -17.12
C ALA A 278 -27.02 -0.34 -18.10
N ASN A 279 -26.79 0.31 -19.26
CA ASN A 279 -27.82 0.67 -20.24
C ASN A 279 -27.83 -0.27 -21.45
N ALA A 280 -28.98 -0.39 -22.12
CA ALA A 280 -29.12 -1.24 -23.30
C ALA A 280 -28.54 -0.59 -24.58
N GLU A 281 -28.41 0.73 -24.61
CA GLU A 281 -27.79 1.49 -25.70
C GLU A 281 -27.13 2.75 -25.17
N SER A 282 -26.18 3.29 -25.92
CA SER A 282 -25.54 4.57 -25.62
C SER A 282 -24.94 5.20 -26.87
N PRO A 283 -24.98 6.54 -27.01
CA PRO A 283 -24.22 7.24 -28.03
C PRO A 283 -22.72 7.20 -27.73
N LEU A 284 -21.91 7.29 -28.78
CA LEU A 284 -20.48 7.58 -28.75
C LEU A 284 -20.25 8.92 -29.45
N ASN A 285 -19.72 9.90 -28.73
CA ASN A 285 -19.34 11.20 -29.29
C ASN A 285 -17.87 11.44 -28.97
N VAL A 286 -17.06 11.68 -30.00
CA VAL A 286 -15.64 11.99 -29.89
C VAL A 286 -15.36 13.27 -30.68
N GLU A 287 -15.15 14.36 -29.94
CA GLU A 287 -14.88 15.67 -30.51
C GLU A 287 -13.46 15.77 -31.07
N SER A 288 -13.33 16.50 -32.18
CA SER A 288 -12.08 16.83 -32.86
C SER A 288 -11.13 15.62 -32.95
N ILE A 289 -11.68 14.45 -33.30
CA ILE A 289 -10.94 13.19 -33.25
C ILE A 289 -9.70 13.26 -34.15
N MET A 290 -9.86 13.78 -35.36
CA MET A 290 -8.83 13.97 -36.37
C MET A 290 -9.29 15.03 -37.39
N ASN A 291 -8.39 15.92 -37.83
CA ASN A 291 -8.66 16.97 -38.84
C ASN A 291 -9.88 17.84 -38.51
N ASP A 292 -10.05 18.20 -37.24
CA ASP A 292 -11.20 18.99 -36.72
C ASP A 292 -12.58 18.40 -37.02
N VAL A 293 -12.65 17.08 -37.29
CA VAL A 293 -13.90 16.36 -37.45
C VAL A 293 -14.38 15.87 -36.08
N ASP A 294 -15.65 16.12 -35.78
CA ASP A 294 -16.37 15.47 -34.68
C ASP A 294 -17.00 14.17 -35.17
N ALA A 295 -16.71 13.05 -34.49
CA ALA A 295 -17.26 11.75 -34.82
C ALA A 295 -18.37 11.37 -33.83
N SER A 296 -19.51 10.94 -34.37
CA SER A 296 -20.65 10.49 -33.58
C SER A 296 -21.19 9.17 -34.13
N SER A 297 -21.48 8.24 -33.24
CA SER A 297 -22.14 6.97 -33.52
C SER A 297 -22.99 6.55 -32.32
N LYS A 298 -23.60 5.37 -32.40
CA LYS A 298 -24.34 4.75 -31.29
C LYS A 298 -24.13 3.25 -31.31
N LEU A 299 -24.21 2.63 -30.15
CA LEU A 299 -24.07 1.19 -30.01
C LEU A 299 -25.08 0.66 -29.01
N SER A 300 -25.71 -0.47 -29.33
CA SER A 300 -26.48 -1.25 -28.37
C SER A 300 -25.61 -2.28 -27.66
N ARG A 301 -26.06 -2.76 -26.50
CA ARG A 301 -25.43 -3.85 -25.75
C ARG A 301 -25.35 -5.12 -26.61
N GLU A 302 -26.42 -5.46 -27.33
CA GLU A 302 -26.46 -6.61 -28.23
C GLU A 302 -25.38 -6.51 -29.33
N GLN A 303 -25.20 -5.33 -29.92
CA GLN A 303 -24.13 -5.10 -30.91
C GLN A 303 -22.74 -5.23 -30.29
N LEU A 304 -22.53 -4.65 -29.10
CA LEU A 304 -21.28 -4.82 -28.34
C LEU A 304 -20.95 -6.30 -28.16
N GLU A 305 -21.93 -7.09 -27.71
CA GLU A 305 -21.77 -8.53 -27.45
C GLU A 305 -21.34 -9.30 -28.70
N GLY A 306 -21.95 -9.00 -29.85
CA GLY A 306 -21.53 -9.58 -31.13
C GLY A 306 -20.09 -9.19 -31.51
N LEU A 307 -19.73 -7.91 -31.35
CA LEU A 307 -18.40 -7.38 -31.70
C LEU A 307 -17.27 -7.97 -30.86
N VAL A 308 -17.55 -8.40 -29.63
CA VAL A 308 -16.53 -8.92 -28.69
C VAL A 308 -16.62 -10.42 -28.46
N SER A 309 -17.35 -11.15 -29.31
CA SER A 309 -17.52 -12.60 -29.26
C SER A 309 -16.19 -13.37 -29.15
N GLU A 310 -15.17 -12.99 -29.94
CA GLU A 310 -13.84 -13.63 -29.88
C GLU A 310 -13.18 -13.51 -28.49
N VAL A 311 -13.42 -12.41 -27.77
CA VAL A 311 -12.91 -12.22 -26.40
C VAL A 311 -13.74 -13.03 -25.42
N LEU A 312 -15.06 -13.05 -25.60
CA LEU A 312 -16.01 -13.75 -24.73
C LEU A 312 -15.84 -15.27 -24.78
N ASP A 313 -15.57 -15.84 -25.96
CA ASP A 313 -15.43 -17.28 -26.17
C ASP A 313 -14.17 -17.87 -25.53
N ARG A 314 -13.22 -17.02 -25.12
CA ARG A 314 -12.02 -17.43 -24.38
C ARG A 314 -12.23 -17.51 -22.86
N ILE A 315 -13.31 -16.93 -22.33
CA ILE A 315 -13.62 -16.92 -20.90
C ILE A 315 -13.85 -18.34 -20.32
N PRO A 316 -14.60 -19.25 -20.99
CA PRO A 316 -14.93 -20.54 -20.38
C PRO A 316 -13.73 -21.46 -20.12
N ALA A 317 -12.72 -21.44 -20.99
CA ALA A 317 -11.58 -22.37 -20.95
C ALA A 317 -10.82 -22.35 -19.60
N PRO A 318 -10.35 -21.20 -19.07
CA PRO A 318 -9.69 -21.16 -17.76
C PRO A 318 -10.60 -21.58 -16.60
N LEU A 319 -11.91 -21.30 -16.68
CA LEU A 319 -12.87 -21.67 -15.63
C LEU A 319 -13.14 -23.19 -15.60
N GLN A 320 -13.24 -23.81 -16.77
CA GLN A 320 -13.34 -25.26 -16.89
C GLN A 320 -12.04 -25.94 -16.43
N ARG A 321 -10.88 -25.35 -16.77
CA ARG A 321 -9.58 -25.86 -16.36
C ARG A 321 -9.41 -25.83 -14.84
N VAL A 322 -9.78 -24.75 -14.17
CA VAL A 322 -9.62 -24.65 -12.71
C VAL A 322 -10.48 -25.69 -11.98
N LEU A 323 -11.70 -25.95 -12.46
CA LEU A 323 -12.55 -27.03 -11.95
C LEU A 323 -11.91 -28.41 -12.17
N ALA A 324 -11.49 -28.71 -13.40
CA ALA A 324 -10.86 -29.98 -13.73
C ALA A 324 -9.60 -30.25 -12.87
N ASP A 325 -8.71 -29.25 -12.75
CA ASP A 325 -7.47 -29.37 -11.98
C ASP A 325 -7.72 -29.46 -10.46
N SER A 326 -8.86 -28.96 -9.97
CA SER A 326 -9.23 -29.09 -8.54
C SER A 326 -9.64 -30.51 -8.14
N GLY A 327 -10.07 -31.32 -9.11
CA GLY A 327 -10.69 -32.63 -8.88
C GLY A 327 -12.09 -32.57 -8.27
N LEU A 328 -12.71 -31.39 -8.20
CA LEU A 328 -14.05 -31.18 -7.66
C LEU A 328 -15.09 -31.14 -8.78
N THR A 329 -16.30 -31.58 -8.45
CA THR A 329 -17.47 -31.41 -9.31
C THR A 329 -18.16 -30.08 -9.03
N LEU A 330 -19.12 -29.68 -9.88
CA LEU A 330 -19.91 -28.48 -9.63
C LEU A 330 -20.70 -28.58 -8.32
N ASP A 331 -21.18 -29.77 -7.95
CA ASP A 331 -21.97 -29.94 -6.72
C ASP A 331 -21.14 -29.64 -5.46
N ASP A 332 -19.84 -29.89 -5.51
CA ASP A 332 -18.90 -29.62 -4.41
C ASP A 332 -18.59 -28.13 -4.19
N ILE A 333 -18.95 -27.26 -5.16
CA ILE A 333 -18.69 -25.82 -5.09
C ILE A 333 -19.80 -25.10 -4.33
N ASP A 334 -19.45 -24.44 -3.22
CA ASP A 334 -20.42 -23.72 -2.38
C ASP A 334 -20.74 -22.32 -2.91
N ALA A 335 -19.74 -21.61 -3.45
CA ALA A 335 -19.91 -20.25 -3.93
C ALA A 335 -18.95 -19.91 -5.08
N VAL A 336 -19.38 -18.97 -5.93
CA VAL A 336 -18.57 -18.37 -6.99
C VAL A 336 -18.55 -16.86 -6.77
N GLU A 337 -17.40 -16.26 -6.46
CA GLU A 337 -17.23 -14.84 -6.16
C GLU A 337 -16.56 -14.12 -7.33
N LEU A 338 -17.17 -13.03 -7.80
CA LEU A 338 -16.68 -12.24 -8.93
C LEU A 338 -15.86 -11.03 -8.47
N ILE A 339 -14.65 -10.87 -9.02
CA ILE A 339 -13.73 -9.76 -8.77
C ILE A 339 -13.31 -9.11 -10.10
N GLY A 340 -12.79 -7.89 -10.05
CA GLY A 340 -12.26 -7.21 -11.23
C GLY A 340 -13.34 -6.49 -12.04
N GLY A 341 -12.98 -5.31 -12.54
CA GLY A 341 -13.94 -4.38 -13.11
C GLY A 341 -14.68 -4.88 -14.36
N SER A 342 -14.12 -5.84 -15.10
CA SER A 342 -14.74 -6.35 -16.33
C SER A 342 -15.81 -7.41 -16.07
N THR A 343 -15.91 -7.96 -14.85
CA THR A 343 -17.03 -8.86 -14.46
C THR A 343 -18.38 -8.13 -14.36
N ARG A 344 -18.35 -6.79 -14.41
CA ARG A 344 -19.55 -5.94 -14.46
C ARG A 344 -20.20 -5.90 -15.85
N VAL A 345 -19.47 -6.33 -16.90
CA VAL A 345 -20.03 -6.45 -18.24
C VAL A 345 -21.00 -7.65 -18.27
N PRO A 346 -22.29 -7.45 -18.61
CA PRO A 346 -23.29 -8.53 -18.56
C PRO A 346 -22.89 -9.78 -19.35
N ALA A 347 -22.34 -9.61 -20.55
CA ALA A 347 -21.90 -10.72 -21.40
C ALA A 347 -20.77 -11.55 -20.79
N VAL A 348 -19.83 -10.90 -20.09
CA VAL A 348 -18.75 -11.56 -19.34
C VAL A 348 -19.37 -12.39 -18.21
N ARG A 349 -20.29 -11.80 -17.44
CA ARG A 349 -21.02 -12.50 -16.37
C ARG A 349 -21.80 -13.70 -16.90
N ASN A 350 -22.44 -13.58 -18.07
CA ASN A 350 -23.19 -14.67 -18.70
C ASN A 350 -22.27 -15.83 -19.09
N LYS A 351 -21.13 -15.56 -19.72
CA LYS A 351 -20.13 -16.60 -20.04
C LYS A 351 -19.58 -17.30 -18.80
N ILE A 352 -19.42 -16.57 -17.69
CA ILE A 352 -19.06 -17.19 -16.40
C ILE A 352 -20.22 -18.06 -15.89
N GLN A 353 -21.46 -17.57 -15.94
CA GLN A 353 -22.65 -18.31 -15.49
C GLN A 353 -22.87 -19.62 -16.26
N GLU A 354 -22.58 -19.64 -17.57
CA GLU A 354 -22.64 -20.84 -18.41
C GLU A 354 -21.72 -21.97 -17.93
N VAL A 355 -20.57 -21.64 -17.32
CA VAL A 355 -19.63 -22.64 -16.77
C VAL A 355 -20.08 -23.16 -15.41
N PHE A 356 -20.84 -22.36 -14.65
CA PHE A 356 -21.35 -22.71 -13.32
C PHE A 356 -22.88 -22.77 -13.29
N PRO A 357 -23.53 -23.67 -14.07
CA PRO A 357 -24.99 -23.77 -14.10
C PRO A 357 -25.54 -24.09 -12.71
N GLY A 358 -26.63 -23.41 -12.33
CA GLY A 358 -27.29 -23.59 -11.03
C GLY A 358 -26.56 -22.97 -9.84
N LYS A 359 -25.35 -22.43 -10.01
CA LYS A 359 -24.65 -21.67 -8.96
C LYS A 359 -24.93 -20.18 -9.09
N VAL A 360 -25.09 -19.50 -7.95
CA VAL A 360 -25.29 -18.05 -7.91
C VAL A 360 -23.93 -17.34 -7.92
N LEU A 361 -23.72 -16.46 -8.90
CA LEU A 361 -22.53 -15.61 -8.97
C LEU A 361 -22.62 -14.48 -7.93
N SER A 362 -21.84 -14.62 -6.87
CA SER A 362 -21.79 -13.75 -5.71
C SER A 362 -20.87 -12.55 -5.93
N THR A 363 -21.19 -11.45 -5.24
CA THR A 363 -20.42 -10.21 -5.21
C THR A 363 -20.35 -9.70 -3.77
N THR A 364 -20.07 -10.58 -2.82
CA THR A 364 -20.03 -10.21 -1.40
C THR A 364 -18.78 -9.39 -1.06
N LEU A 365 -17.74 -9.53 -1.87
CA LEU A 365 -16.52 -8.74 -1.80
C LEU A 365 -16.63 -7.47 -2.65
N ASN A 366 -15.95 -6.41 -2.22
CA ASN A 366 -15.72 -5.25 -3.07
C ASN A 366 -14.78 -5.65 -4.23
N GLN A 367 -15.31 -5.68 -5.44
CA GLN A 367 -14.63 -6.19 -6.64
C GLN A 367 -13.38 -5.40 -7.05
N ASP A 368 -13.22 -4.15 -6.60
CA ASP A 368 -12.05 -3.31 -6.93
C ASP A 368 -11.00 -3.30 -5.82
N GLU A 369 -11.38 -3.63 -4.58
CA GLU A 369 -10.54 -3.49 -3.39
C GLU A 369 -10.05 -4.82 -2.80
N ALA A 370 -10.70 -5.94 -3.15
CA ALA A 370 -10.46 -7.23 -2.50
C ALA A 370 -8.99 -7.67 -2.54
N ILE A 371 -8.30 -7.49 -3.67
CA ILE A 371 -6.88 -7.84 -3.83
C ILE A 371 -6.01 -7.01 -2.88
N ALA A 372 -6.17 -5.68 -2.86
CA ALA A 372 -5.38 -4.79 -2.00
C ALA A 372 -5.65 -5.04 -0.51
N ARG A 373 -6.91 -5.29 -0.12
CA ARG A 373 -7.27 -5.68 1.25
C ARG A 373 -6.59 -6.99 1.66
N GLY A 374 -6.63 -7.99 0.78
CA GLY A 374 -5.95 -9.27 0.95
C GLY A 374 -4.44 -9.15 1.14
N ALA A 375 -3.79 -8.37 0.27
CA ALA A 375 -2.36 -8.08 0.36
C ALA A 375 -2.02 -7.38 1.69
N THR A 376 -2.90 -6.49 2.15
CA THR A 376 -2.72 -5.77 3.42
C THR A 376 -2.88 -6.69 4.62
N PHE A 377 -3.83 -7.63 4.60
CA PHE A 377 -3.94 -8.68 5.63
C PHE A 377 -2.68 -9.54 5.67
N CYS A 378 -2.15 -9.92 4.51
CA CYS A 378 -0.89 -10.66 4.44
C CYS A 378 0.28 -9.88 5.05
N CYS A 379 0.37 -8.57 4.76
CA CYS A 379 1.37 -7.70 5.36
C CYS A 379 1.20 -7.60 6.89
N ALA A 380 -0.05 -7.52 7.37
CA ALA A 380 -0.36 -7.49 8.79
C ALA A 380 0.08 -8.78 9.52
N MET A 381 -0.13 -9.94 8.89
CA MET A 381 0.32 -11.24 9.42
C MET A 381 1.84 -11.38 9.51
N LEU A 382 2.58 -10.71 8.64
CA LEU A 382 4.04 -10.71 8.61
C LEU A 382 4.65 -9.63 9.51
N SER A 383 3.83 -8.74 10.07
CA SER A 383 4.29 -7.67 10.95
C SER A 383 4.64 -8.23 12.34
N PRO A 384 5.81 -7.91 12.92
CA PRO A 384 6.11 -8.25 14.30
C PRO A 384 5.33 -7.41 15.32
N VAL A 385 4.70 -6.30 14.89
CA VAL A 385 4.01 -5.35 15.76
C VAL A 385 2.49 -5.54 15.69
N PHE A 386 1.94 -5.71 14.49
CA PHE A 386 0.50 -5.94 14.32
C PHE A 386 0.17 -7.41 14.53
N ARG A 387 -0.70 -7.68 15.51
CA ARG A 387 -1.24 -9.03 15.72
C ARG A 387 -2.61 -9.13 15.06
N VAL A 388 -2.75 -10.12 14.19
CA VAL A 388 -4.02 -10.51 13.57
C VAL A 388 -4.39 -11.91 14.02
N ARG A 389 -5.62 -12.34 13.71
CA ARG A 389 -6.07 -13.71 13.98
C ARG A 389 -5.16 -14.69 13.23
N ASP A 390 -4.78 -15.79 13.89
CA ASP A 390 -4.05 -16.87 13.23
C ASP A 390 -4.87 -17.44 12.08
N PHE A 391 -4.31 -17.33 10.87
CA PHE A 391 -4.94 -17.80 9.65
C PHE A 391 -3.86 -18.29 8.69
N HIS A 392 -3.87 -19.57 8.32
CA HIS A 392 -2.84 -20.15 7.47
C HIS A 392 -3.21 -20.04 5.99
N THR A 393 -2.23 -19.72 5.15
CA THR A 393 -2.41 -19.58 3.70
C THR A 393 -1.51 -20.58 2.98
N HIS A 394 -2.11 -21.59 2.37
CA HIS A 394 -1.40 -22.56 1.53
C HIS A 394 -1.66 -22.26 0.06
N ASP A 395 -0.68 -21.67 -0.61
CA ASP A 395 -0.71 -21.35 -2.04
C ASP A 395 -0.05 -22.47 -2.86
N ILE A 396 -0.14 -22.40 -4.19
CA ILE A 396 0.40 -23.39 -5.12
C ILE A 396 1.30 -22.76 -6.19
N THR A 397 2.22 -23.55 -6.73
CA THR A 397 3.00 -23.14 -7.91
C THR A 397 2.23 -23.40 -9.21
N HIS A 398 2.32 -22.45 -10.14
CA HIS A 398 1.65 -22.56 -11.44
C HIS A 398 2.49 -23.31 -12.47
N TYR A 399 3.79 -23.04 -12.54
CA TYR A 399 4.68 -23.66 -13.52
C TYR A 399 5.50 -24.79 -12.89
N PRO A 400 5.60 -25.96 -13.54
CA PRO A 400 6.50 -27.01 -13.11
C PRO A 400 7.96 -26.63 -13.41
N ILE A 401 8.87 -26.93 -12.47
CA ILE A 401 10.30 -26.63 -12.57
C ILE A 401 11.08 -27.94 -12.49
N LYS A 402 11.90 -28.17 -13.51
CA LYS A 402 12.86 -29.27 -13.56
C LYS A 402 14.28 -28.80 -13.27
N VAL A 403 15.10 -29.70 -12.77
CA VAL A 403 16.54 -29.51 -12.62
C VAL A 403 17.23 -30.51 -13.53
N GLN A 404 18.21 -30.04 -14.29
CA GLN A 404 19.04 -30.82 -15.20
C GLN A 404 20.50 -30.77 -14.76
N TRP A 405 21.27 -31.82 -15.06
CA TRP A 405 22.69 -31.92 -14.71
C TRP A 405 23.47 -32.73 -15.73
N ALA A 406 24.79 -32.54 -15.72
CA ALA A 406 25.68 -33.31 -16.58
C ALA A 406 25.74 -34.79 -16.14
N PRO A 407 25.75 -35.75 -17.09
CA PRO A 407 25.90 -37.17 -16.78
C PRO A 407 27.24 -37.44 -16.08
N SER A 408 27.25 -38.43 -15.19
CA SER A 408 28.48 -38.80 -14.48
C SER A 408 29.43 -39.57 -15.42
N PRO A 409 30.75 -39.31 -15.39
CA PRO A 409 31.71 -40.16 -16.10
C PRO A 409 31.72 -41.62 -15.62
N THR A 410 31.20 -41.88 -14.42
CA THR A 410 31.14 -43.21 -13.80
C THR A 410 29.86 -43.99 -14.10
N ASP A 411 28.80 -43.32 -14.55
CA ASP A 411 27.50 -43.95 -14.85
C ASP A 411 26.78 -43.19 -15.99
N PRO A 412 26.96 -43.62 -17.26
CA PRO A 412 26.38 -42.97 -18.41
C PRO A 412 24.87 -43.19 -18.61
N GLU A 413 24.25 -44.13 -17.89
CA GLU A 413 22.80 -44.42 -17.98
C GLU A 413 21.97 -43.69 -16.92
N ASP A 414 22.61 -42.88 -16.05
CA ASP A 414 21.96 -42.13 -14.97
C ASP A 414 21.04 -41.03 -15.53
N ASP A 415 19.88 -40.82 -14.89
CA ASP A 415 18.93 -39.77 -15.29
C ASP A 415 19.64 -38.41 -15.24
N THR A 416 19.48 -37.59 -16.28
CA THR A 416 20.11 -36.25 -16.38
C THR A 416 19.13 -35.11 -16.09
N GLU A 417 17.86 -35.42 -15.81
CA GLU A 417 16.84 -34.44 -15.47
C GLU A 417 15.79 -34.97 -14.50
N LEU A 418 15.24 -34.10 -13.65
CA LEU A 418 14.15 -34.41 -12.74
C LEU A 418 13.23 -33.22 -12.59
N VAL A 419 11.91 -33.44 -12.72
CA VAL A 419 10.91 -32.43 -12.36
C VAL A 419 10.85 -32.33 -10.84
N VAL A 420 11.48 -31.29 -10.29
CA VAL A 420 11.60 -31.10 -8.85
C VAL A 420 10.29 -30.54 -8.32
N PHE A 421 9.73 -29.49 -8.91
CA PHE A 421 8.47 -28.91 -8.46
C PHE A 421 7.40 -29.13 -9.54
N GLN A 422 6.31 -29.78 -9.18
CA GLN A 422 5.19 -30.03 -10.09
C GLN A 422 4.20 -28.86 -10.05
N GLN A 423 3.42 -28.68 -11.11
CA GLN A 423 2.27 -27.76 -11.06
C GLN A 423 1.33 -28.19 -9.92
N GLY A 424 0.90 -27.23 -9.09
CA GLY A 424 0.06 -27.50 -7.92
C GLY A 424 0.83 -27.83 -6.64
N ASP A 425 2.17 -27.97 -6.67
CA ASP A 425 2.98 -28.12 -5.45
C ASP A 425 2.78 -26.90 -4.52
N LYS A 426 2.74 -27.17 -3.22
CA LYS A 426 2.50 -26.14 -2.19
C LYS A 426 3.62 -25.11 -2.11
N LEU A 427 3.29 -23.87 -1.76
CA LEU A 427 4.23 -22.79 -1.50
C LEU A 427 4.21 -22.38 -0.02
N PRO A 428 5.39 -22.25 0.65
CA PRO A 428 6.72 -22.64 0.19
C PRO A 428 6.94 -24.17 0.20
N SER A 429 7.88 -24.66 -0.61
CA SER A 429 8.28 -26.08 -0.66
C SER A 429 9.79 -26.24 -0.70
N THR A 430 10.31 -27.28 -0.06
CA THR A 430 11.74 -27.62 -0.01
C THR A 430 11.91 -29.06 -0.44
N LYS A 431 12.82 -29.32 -1.39
CA LYS A 431 13.19 -30.67 -1.81
C LYS A 431 14.70 -30.84 -1.73
N VAL A 432 15.15 -32.02 -1.36
CA VAL A 432 16.58 -32.35 -1.24
C VAL A 432 16.92 -33.39 -2.29
N LEU A 433 17.82 -33.02 -3.20
CA LEU A 433 18.32 -33.89 -4.25
C LEU A 433 19.64 -34.51 -3.79
N SER A 434 19.86 -35.79 -4.08
CA SER A 434 21.10 -36.50 -3.71
C SER A 434 21.86 -36.87 -4.97
N PHE A 435 23.11 -36.42 -5.07
CA PHE A 435 23.97 -36.67 -6.22
C PHE A 435 25.24 -37.39 -5.77
N TYR A 436 25.59 -38.48 -6.44
CA TYR A 436 26.86 -39.17 -6.22
C TYR A 436 27.88 -38.66 -7.22
N ARG A 437 28.84 -37.86 -6.77
CA ARG A 437 29.83 -37.19 -7.62
C ARG A 437 31.21 -37.16 -6.95
N ARG A 438 32.26 -37.15 -7.76
CA ARG A 438 33.68 -37.05 -7.33
C ARG A 438 34.29 -35.67 -7.57
N GLU A 439 33.75 -34.94 -8.55
CA GLU A 439 34.28 -33.66 -9.03
C GLU A 439 33.21 -32.58 -8.97
N THR A 440 33.61 -31.35 -9.26
CA THR A 440 32.71 -30.22 -9.47
C THR A 440 31.64 -30.57 -10.51
N PHE A 441 30.38 -30.22 -10.22
CA PHE A 441 29.29 -30.42 -11.17
C PHE A 441 28.32 -29.24 -11.16
N ASP A 442 27.62 -29.09 -12.28
CA ASP A 442 26.65 -28.03 -12.51
C ASP A 442 25.22 -28.60 -12.52
N LEU A 443 24.31 -27.84 -11.92
CA LEU A 443 22.87 -28.03 -11.97
C LEU A 443 22.23 -26.81 -12.62
N GLU A 444 21.26 -27.03 -13.51
CA GLU A 444 20.48 -25.96 -14.12
C GLU A 444 18.99 -26.19 -13.84
N ALA A 445 18.30 -25.15 -13.36
CA ALA A 445 16.86 -25.16 -13.16
C ALA A 445 16.17 -24.50 -14.36
N LEU A 446 15.19 -25.19 -14.94
CA LEU A 446 14.38 -24.72 -16.06
C LEU A 446 12.91 -25.06 -15.85
N TYR A 447 12.01 -24.34 -16.52
CA TYR A 447 10.62 -24.78 -16.58
C TYR A 447 10.49 -26.08 -17.39
N ALA A 448 9.71 -27.02 -16.86
CA ALA A 448 9.52 -28.32 -17.50
C ALA A 448 8.65 -28.22 -18.77
N GLU A 449 7.76 -27.24 -18.84
CA GLU A 449 6.84 -26.99 -19.97
C GLU A 449 7.02 -25.58 -20.56
N PRO A 450 8.02 -25.36 -21.43
CA PRO A 450 8.28 -24.06 -22.05
C PRO A 450 7.12 -23.45 -22.85
N SER A 451 6.27 -24.29 -23.46
CA SER A 451 5.14 -23.85 -24.29
C SER A 451 4.05 -23.12 -23.51
N GLY A 452 3.95 -23.35 -22.19
CA GLY A 452 3.00 -22.68 -21.31
C GLY A 452 3.47 -21.30 -20.82
N LEU A 453 4.73 -20.93 -21.09
CA LEU A 453 5.29 -19.67 -20.63
C LEU A 453 4.77 -18.47 -21.44
N PRO A 454 4.65 -17.29 -20.83
CA PRO A 454 4.32 -16.07 -21.55
C PRO A 454 5.32 -15.76 -22.66
N GLY A 455 4.84 -15.53 -23.88
CA GLY A 455 5.63 -14.84 -24.91
C GLY A 455 6.98 -15.48 -25.26
N GLY A 456 7.11 -16.80 -25.10
CA GLY A 456 8.38 -17.49 -25.32
C GLY A 456 9.51 -17.02 -24.39
N ILE A 457 9.17 -16.54 -23.18
CA ILE A 457 10.15 -16.23 -22.12
C ILE A 457 11.15 -17.38 -22.01
N ASN A 458 12.43 -17.02 -21.84
CA ASN A 458 13.50 -17.99 -21.64
C ASN A 458 13.14 -18.95 -20.50
N PRO A 459 13.08 -20.27 -20.74
CA PRO A 459 12.72 -21.25 -19.71
C PRO A 459 13.72 -21.37 -18.57
N TRP A 460 14.92 -20.82 -18.72
CA TRP A 460 15.98 -20.85 -17.71
C TRP A 460 15.62 -20.04 -16.46
N VAL A 461 15.86 -20.62 -15.28
CA VAL A 461 15.55 -20.02 -13.97
C VAL A 461 16.80 -19.69 -13.18
N SER A 462 17.69 -20.67 -13.00
CA SER A 462 18.93 -20.49 -12.24
C SER A 462 19.95 -21.59 -12.57
N ARG A 463 21.22 -21.32 -12.29
CA ARG A 463 22.31 -22.30 -12.37
C ARG A 463 23.03 -22.39 -11.03
N PHE A 464 23.52 -23.58 -10.70
CA PHE A 464 24.18 -23.87 -9.45
C PHE A 464 25.41 -24.76 -9.69
N THR A 465 26.57 -24.29 -9.28
CA THR A 465 27.85 -25.00 -9.43
C THR A 465 28.37 -25.41 -8.07
N VAL A 466 28.55 -26.71 -7.85
CA VAL A 466 29.16 -27.26 -6.63
C VAL A 466 30.66 -27.41 -6.86
N LYS A 467 31.51 -26.67 -6.14
CA LYS A 467 32.97 -26.62 -6.43
C LYS A 467 33.78 -27.67 -5.70
N GLU A 468 33.74 -27.68 -4.37
CA GLU A 468 34.69 -28.43 -3.55
C GLU A 468 34.06 -29.70 -2.98
N VAL A 469 33.76 -30.67 -3.86
CA VAL A 469 33.21 -31.96 -3.41
C VAL A 469 34.26 -32.69 -2.57
N PRO A 470 34.00 -32.99 -1.27
CA PRO A 470 34.97 -33.67 -0.44
C PRO A 470 35.18 -35.11 -0.92
N ALA A 471 36.43 -35.58 -0.92
CA ALA A 471 36.75 -36.97 -1.27
C ALA A 471 36.27 -37.93 -0.16
N ASP A 472 35.61 -39.02 -0.56
CA ASP A 472 35.23 -40.10 0.36
C ASP A 472 36.49 -40.81 0.89
N PRO A 473 36.54 -41.19 2.20
CA PRO A 473 37.66 -41.93 2.79
C PRO A 473 38.03 -43.25 2.07
N LYS A 474 37.11 -43.84 1.30
CA LYS A 474 37.28 -45.10 0.56
C LYS A 474 37.57 -44.91 -0.94
N GLY A 475 37.55 -43.68 -1.45
CA GLY A 475 37.71 -43.39 -2.89
C GLY A 475 36.45 -43.59 -3.74
N ASP A 476 35.31 -43.83 -3.11
CA ASP A 476 33.99 -43.92 -3.75
C ASP A 476 33.39 -42.52 -4.03
N ALA A 477 32.29 -42.48 -4.80
CA ALA A 477 31.61 -41.22 -5.10
C ALA A 477 30.90 -40.67 -3.85
N THR A 478 31.16 -39.40 -3.53
CA THR A 478 30.58 -38.74 -2.36
C THR A 478 29.11 -38.37 -2.63
N CYS A 479 28.23 -38.68 -1.68
CA CYS A 479 26.82 -38.29 -1.74
C CYS A 479 26.66 -36.82 -1.33
N VAL A 480 26.54 -35.93 -2.31
CA VAL A 480 26.27 -34.51 -2.11
C VAL A 480 24.76 -34.29 -2.11
N ARG A 481 24.23 -33.75 -1.01
CA ARG A 481 22.82 -33.35 -0.91
C ARG A 481 22.66 -31.88 -1.22
N VAL A 482 21.85 -31.58 -2.23
CA VAL A 482 21.53 -30.22 -2.66
C VAL A 482 20.11 -29.89 -2.24
N LYS A 483 19.96 -28.85 -1.43
CA LYS A 483 18.67 -28.36 -0.94
C LYS A 483 18.13 -27.31 -1.90
N THR A 484 17.06 -27.64 -2.61
CA THR A 484 16.30 -26.71 -3.44
C THR A 484 15.08 -26.21 -2.68
N ARG A 485 14.76 -24.93 -2.85
CA ARG A 485 13.60 -24.32 -2.22
C ARG A 485 12.85 -23.43 -3.18
N LEU A 486 11.55 -23.63 -3.22
CA LEU A 486 10.57 -22.72 -3.79
C LEU A 486 9.99 -21.87 -2.64
N ASN A 487 10.36 -20.60 -2.60
CA ASN A 487 10.08 -19.73 -1.45
C ASN A 487 8.65 -19.17 -1.47
N ALA A 488 8.31 -18.35 -0.46
CA ALA A 488 6.97 -17.76 -0.33
C ALA A 488 6.62 -16.70 -1.39
N HIS A 489 7.60 -16.24 -2.17
CA HIS A 489 7.38 -15.37 -3.34
C HIS A 489 7.07 -16.18 -4.61
N GLY A 490 7.24 -17.51 -4.58
CA GLY A 490 7.15 -18.37 -5.77
C GLY A 490 8.44 -18.36 -6.60
N ILE A 491 9.59 -18.07 -5.99
CA ILE A 491 10.91 -18.06 -6.65
C ILE A 491 11.71 -19.29 -6.24
N MET A 492 12.34 -19.94 -7.22
CA MET A 492 13.18 -21.12 -6.98
C MET A 492 14.62 -20.69 -6.69
N SER A 493 15.21 -21.33 -5.68
CA SER A 493 16.60 -21.11 -5.28
C SER A 493 17.25 -22.39 -4.80
N PHE A 494 18.56 -22.48 -4.98
CA PHE A 494 19.41 -23.48 -4.35
C PHE A 494 19.96 -22.87 -3.04
N GLU A 495 19.60 -23.44 -1.90
CA GLU A 495 19.94 -22.84 -0.58
C GLU A 495 21.25 -23.38 0.01
N ALA A 496 21.52 -24.67 -0.19
CA ALA A 496 22.67 -25.33 0.44
C ALA A 496 23.08 -26.57 -0.33
N ALA A 497 24.38 -26.88 -0.28
CA ALA A 497 24.93 -28.17 -0.64
C ALA A 497 25.73 -28.69 0.56
N TYR A 498 25.47 -29.93 0.99
CA TYR A 498 26.16 -30.54 2.13
C TYR A 498 26.34 -32.04 1.96
N VAL A 499 27.34 -32.59 2.64
CA VAL A 499 27.60 -34.04 2.73
C VAL A 499 27.26 -34.50 4.15
N GLU A 500 26.67 -35.68 4.28
CA GLU A 500 26.38 -36.31 5.56
C GLU A 500 27.43 -37.38 5.87
N GLU A 501 28.29 -37.14 6.84
CA GLU A 501 29.24 -38.13 7.37
C GLU A 501 28.59 -38.83 8.58
N VAL A 502 28.50 -40.16 8.53
CA VAL A 502 27.97 -40.97 9.64
C VAL A 502 29.12 -41.40 10.53
N GLU A 503 29.25 -40.79 11.71
CA GLU A 503 30.15 -41.28 12.77
C GLU A 503 29.39 -42.33 13.61
N GLU A 504 29.90 -43.56 13.65
CA GLU A 504 29.48 -44.57 14.63
C GLU A 504 30.24 -44.34 15.93
N GLN A 505 29.53 -43.98 17.01
CA GLN A 505 30.11 -43.85 18.35
C GLN A 505 29.67 -45.06 19.18
N GLU A 506 30.62 -45.90 19.60
CA GLU A 506 30.37 -46.96 20.59
C GLU A 506 30.37 -46.34 21.99
N GLU A 507 29.27 -46.46 22.73
CA GLU A 507 29.29 -46.19 24.17
C GLU A 507 29.94 -47.39 24.89
N PRO A 508 30.75 -47.15 25.93
CA PRO A 508 31.22 -48.23 26.78
C PRO A 508 30.02 -48.88 27.48
N ALA A 509 29.93 -50.20 27.42
CA ALA A 509 28.88 -50.96 28.11
C ALA A 509 28.83 -50.58 29.59
N PRO A 510 27.64 -50.45 30.21
CA PRO A 510 27.56 -50.23 31.64
C PRO A 510 28.21 -51.42 32.36
N MET A 511 29.26 -51.14 33.14
CA MET A 511 29.82 -52.11 34.07
C MET A 511 28.84 -52.31 35.22
N ASP A 512 27.86 -53.19 35.04
CA ASP A 512 27.20 -53.83 36.18
C ASP A 512 27.83 -55.20 36.40
N VAL A 513 28.37 -55.36 37.60
CA VAL A 513 29.12 -56.50 38.08
C VAL A 513 28.13 -57.50 38.68
N ASP A 514 27.84 -58.61 38.01
CA ASP A 514 27.33 -59.81 38.69
C ASP A 514 27.76 -61.09 37.95
N PRO A 515 28.57 -61.98 38.57
CA PRO A 515 29.18 -63.11 37.89
C PRO A 515 28.34 -64.39 38.07
N ALA A 516 27.22 -64.54 37.35
CA ALA A 516 26.55 -65.85 37.23
C ALA A 516 25.50 -65.90 36.10
N ALA A 517 25.94 -66.04 34.85
CA ALA A 517 25.18 -66.74 33.79
C ALA A 517 26.05 -66.90 32.53
N GLU A 518 26.33 -68.16 32.14
CA GLU A 518 26.83 -68.48 30.80
C GLU A 518 25.71 -68.21 29.78
N GLY A 519 25.89 -67.16 28.98
CA GLY A 519 25.04 -66.84 27.83
C GLY A 519 25.53 -65.56 27.15
N ALA A 520 25.83 -65.62 25.86
CA ALA A 520 26.42 -64.54 25.08
C ALA A 520 25.73 -63.18 25.31
N ALA A 521 26.50 -62.17 25.72
CA ALA A 521 26.03 -60.80 25.87
C ALA A 521 25.60 -60.22 24.52
N PRO A 522 24.45 -59.52 24.42
CA PRO A 522 24.07 -58.81 23.20
C PRO A 522 25.02 -57.63 22.96
N ALA A 523 25.45 -57.41 21.72
CA ALA A 523 26.22 -56.23 21.34
C ALA A 523 25.46 -54.94 21.69
N PRO A 524 26.13 -53.88 22.19
CA PRO A 524 25.47 -52.65 22.60
C PRO A 524 24.82 -51.94 21.39
N PRO A 525 23.68 -51.24 21.59
CA PRO A 525 22.99 -50.55 20.50
C PRO A 525 23.83 -49.36 20.01
N LYS A 526 24.30 -49.43 18.76
CA LYS A 526 25.03 -48.34 18.11
C LYS A 526 24.10 -47.16 17.82
N LYS A 527 24.35 -45.99 18.40
CA LYS A 527 23.71 -44.73 17.99
C LYS A 527 24.54 -44.06 16.89
N ARG A 528 23.95 -43.93 15.70
CA ARG A 528 24.54 -43.21 14.56
C ARG A 528 24.36 -41.70 14.76
N ARG A 529 25.46 -40.92 14.79
CA ARG A 529 25.39 -39.44 14.71
C ARG A 529 25.79 -39.02 13.30
N VAL A 530 24.91 -38.27 12.64
CA VAL A 530 25.14 -37.73 11.30
C VAL A 530 25.64 -36.30 11.43
N LYS A 531 26.89 -36.02 11.02
CA LYS A 531 27.43 -34.66 10.92
C LYS A 531 27.24 -34.16 9.48
N LYS A 532 26.76 -32.92 9.34
CA LYS A 532 26.63 -32.25 8.05
C LYS A 532 27.86 -31.38 7.80
N LYS A 533 28.51 -31.57 6.66
CA LYS A 533 29.64 -30.75 6.21
C LYS A 533 29.18 -29.94 4.99
N ASP A 534 29.21 -28.62 5.11
CA ASP A 534 28.81 -27.73 4.02
C ASP A 534 29.83 -27.77 2.88
N VAL A 535 29.31 -27.70 1.65
CA VAL A 535 30.10 -27.69 0.42
C VAL A 535 29.99 -26.33 -0.23
N ALA A 536 31.12 -25.77 -0.68
CA ALA A 536 31.15 -24.49 -1.37
C ALA A 536 30.40 -24.58 -2.72
N PHE A 537 29.51 -23.61 -2.97
CA PHE A 537 28.73 -23.52 -4.19
C PHE A 537 28.63 -22.09 -4.71
N ILE A 538 28.29 -21.94 -5.99
CA ILE A 538 27.91 -20.67 -6.62
C ILE A 538 26.52 -20.83 -7.24
N ALA A 539 25.61 -19.90 -6.91
CA ALA A 539 24.30 -19.83 -7.53
C ALA A 539 24.21 -18.57 -8.40
N SER A 540 23.78 -18.71 -9.65
CA SER A 540 23.43 -17.60 -10.52
C SER A 540 21.93 -17.62 -10.84
N SER A 541 21.34 -16.44 -11.01
CA SER A 541 19.91 -16.25 -11.27
C SER A 541 19.69 -15.05 -12.18
N SER A 542 18.45 -14.83 -12.60
CA SER A 542 18.06 -13.69 -13.44
C SER A 542 17.85 -12.37 -12.69
N SER A 543 18.07 -12.34 -11.37
CA SER A 543 18.05 -11.10 -10.58
C SER A 543 19.20 -10.17 -10.97
N LEU A 544 18.98 -8.86 -10.87
CA LEU A 544 20.06 -7.89 -11.01
C LEU A 544 21.09 -8.04 -9.89
N ASP A 545 22.36 -7.79 -10.23
CA ASP A 545 23.43 -7.73 -9.23
C ASP A 545 23.16 -6.62 -8.22
N LYS A 546 23.52 -6.85 -6.95
CA LYS A 546 23.26 -5.89 -5.86
C LYS A 546 23.87 -4.51 -6.15
N SER A 547 25.07 -4.47 -6.72
CA SER A 547 25.72 -3.20 -7.12
C SER A 547 24.93 -2.44 -8.18
N THR A 548 24.31 -3.16 -9.13
CA THR A 548 23.47 -2.55 -10.17
C THR A 548 22.17 -2.04 -9.57
N VAL A 549 21.54 -2.79 -8.65
CA VAL A 549 20.35 -2.34 -7.92
C VAL A 549 20.65 -1.10 -7.09
N GLU A 550 21.80 -1.04 -6.42
CA GLU A 550 22.23 0.13 -5.65
C GLU A 550 22.48 1.36 -6.53
N ALA A 551 23.16 1.21 -7.67
CA ALA A 551 23.37 2.30 -8.63
C ALA A 551 22.04 2.81 -9.23
N LEU A 552 21.12 1.91 -9.57
CA LEU A 552 19.79 2.29 -10.05
C LEU A 552 18.95 2.96 -8.96
N ARG A 553 19.10 2.56 -7.70
CA ARG A 553 18.46 3.18 -6.54
C ARG A 553 18.98 4.60 -6.30
N GLU A 554 20.28 4.82 -6.42
CA GLU A 554 20.86 6.17 -6.33
C GLU A 554 20.30 7.07 -7.43
N LYS A 555 20.30 6.60 -8.68
CA LYS A 555 19.71 7.33 -9.81
C LYS A 555 18.22 7.63 -9.61
N GLU A 556 17.45 6.68 -9.08
CA GLU A 556 16.03 6.91 -8.75
C GLU A 556 15.86 7.97 -7.66
N ASN A 557 16.70 7.95 -6.61
CA ASN A 557 16.65 8.95 -5.55
C ASN A 557 17.00 10.36 -6.08
N GLU A 558 17.95 10.47 -7.01
CA GLU A 558 18.28 11.73 -7.67
C GLU A 558 17.09 12.28 -8.48
N MET A 559 16.49 11.44 -9.33
CA MET A 559 15.31 11.84 -10.11
C MET A 559 14.13 12.19 -9.21
N HIS A 560 13.90 11.44 -8.13
CA HIS A 560 12.86 11.71 -7.15
C HIS A 560 13.07 13.02 -6.40
N ALA A 561 14.31 13.30 -5.98
CA ALA A 561 14.66 14.57 -5.34
C ALA A 561 14.50 15.76 -6.30
N ALA A 562 14.83 15.58 -7.59
CA ALA A 562 14.62 16.59 -8.61
C ALA A 562 13.12 16.88 -8.83
N ASP A 563 12.30 15.83 -8.98
CA ASP A 563 10.83 15.99 -9.10
C ASP A 563 10.26 16.73 -7.87
N LYS A 564 10.68 16.34 -6.67
CA LYS A 564 10.25 16.99 -5.43
C LYS A 564 10.66 18.47 -5.37
N LEU A 565 11.86 18.81 -5.84
CA LEU A 565 12.31 20.19 -5.87
C LEU A 565 11.45 21.05 -6.82
N VAL A 566 11.05 20.50 -7.97
CA VAL A 566 10.15 21.19 -8.92
C VAL A 566 8.80 21.42 -8.27
N MET A 567 8.18 20.38 -7.68
CA MET A 567 6.90 20.50 -6.96
C MET A 567 6.97 21.52 -5.82
N ASP A 568 8.00 21.42 -4.97
CA ASP A 568 8.24 22.37 -3.87
C ASP A 568 8.44 23.81 -4.36
N THR A 569 8.95 24.00 -5.57
CA THR A 569 9.17 25.33 -6.16
C THR A 569 7.85 25.90 -6.67
N GLU A 570 7.05 25.10 -7.38
CA GLU A 570 5.71 25.46 -7.83
C GLU A 570 4.79 25.79 -6.65
N ASP A 571 4.84 25.03 -5.57
CA ASP A 571 4.08 25.30 -4.34
C ASP A 571 4.44 26.66 -3.71
N ARG A 572 5.73 27.06 -3.78
CA ARG A 572 6.18 28.36 -3.25
C ARG A 572 5.80 29.52 -4.17
N LYS A 573 5.80 29.30 -5.49
CA LYS A 573 5.26 30.25 -6.46
C LYS A 573 3.77 30.50 -6.19
N ASN A 574 2.98 29.42 -6.08
CA ASN A 574 1.55 29.49 -5.78
C ASN A 574 1.28 30.17 -4.43
N ALA A 575 2.06 29.86 -3.39
CA ALA A 575 1.92 30.51 -2.08
C ALA A 575 2.22 32.03 -2.12
N LEU A 576 3.15 32.46 -2.97
CA LEU A 576 3.42 33.88 -3.18
C LEU A 576 2.24 34.55 -3.91
N GLU A 577 1.77 33.95 -5.00
CA GLU A 577 0.64 34.43 -5.78
C GLU A 577 -0.64 34.54 -4.93
N GLU A 578 -0.96 33.50 -4.16
CA GLU A 578 -2.09 33.49 -3.22
C GLU A 578 -1.97 34.61 -2.19
N TYR A 579 -0.79 34.77 -1.57
CA TYR A 579 -0.56 35.82 -0.59
C TYR A 579 -0.78 37.20 -1.19
N VAL A 580 -0.36 37.42 -2.44
CA VAL A 580 -0.54 38.70 -3.13
C VAL A 580 -2.02 39.02 -3.32
N TYR A 581 -2.80 38.10 -3.89
CA TYR A 581 -4.22 38.32 -4.15
C TYR A 581 -5.04 38.43 -2.86
N ASP A 582 -4.82 37.53 -1.90
CA ASP A 582 -5.54 37.50 -0.63
C ASP A 582 -5.27 38.75 0.21
N THR A 583 -4.00 39.16 0.31
CA THR A 583 -3.64 40.36 1.08
C THR A 583 -4.19 41.62 0.42
N ARG A 584 -4.11 41.75 -0.91
CA ARG A 584 -4.68 42.90 -1.64
C ARG A 584 -6.18 43.03 -1.39
N ALA A 585 -6.93 41.95 -1.56
CA ALA A 585 -8.38 41.95 -1.32
C ALA A 585 -8.71 42.37 0.13
N LYS A 586 -7.98 41.81 1.11
CA LYS A 586 -8.21 42.15 2.53
C LYS A 586 -7.87 43.59 2.88
N LEU A 587 -6.91 44.23 2.22
CA LEU A 587 -6.53 45.63 2.45
C LEU A 587 -7.61 46.64 2.08
N ASP A 588 -8.50 46.28 1.14
CA ASP A 588 -9.63 47.12 0.71
C ASP A 588 -10.95 46.76 1.41
N GLU A 589 -10.98 45.63 2.12
CA GLU A 589 -12.14 45.18 2.89
C GLU A 589 -11.86 45.18 4.40
N ARG A 590 -11.39 44.04 4.92
CA ARG A 590 -11.35 43.73 6.35
C ARG A 590 -10.22 44.43 7.11
N TYR A 591 -9.12 44.75 6.45
CA TYR A 591 -7.95 45.36 7.07
C TYR A 591 -7.97 46.90 7.06
N VAL A 592 -8.95 47.52 6.40
CA VAL A 592 -9.08 48.98 6.31
C VAL A 592 -8.95 49.68 7.68
N PRO A 593 -9.57 49.19 8.78
CA PRO A 593 -9.43 49.85 10.10
C PRO A 593 -8.07 49.61 10.79
N PHE A 594 -7.27 48.66 10.32
CA PHE A 594 -6.08 48.13 11.02
C PHE A 594 -4.75 48.54 10.35
N VAL A 595 -4.82 49.32 9.27
CA VAL A 595 -3.67 49.73 8.47
C VAL A 595 -3.53 51.25 8.45
N GLN A 596 -2.29 51.75 8.49
CA GLN A 596 -2.01 53.19 8.27
C GLN A 596 -1.93 53.49 6.77
N ALA A 597 -2.18 54.74 6.37
CA ALA A 597 -2.19 55.11 4.94
C ALA A 597 -0.83 54.86 4.27
N GLU A 598 0.27 55.21 4.94
CA GLU A 598 1.63 54.99 4.46
C GLU A 598 2.00 53.51 4.42
N GLU A 599 1.61 52.73 5.43
CA GLU A 599 1.82 51.28 5.47
C GLU A 599 1.04 50.60 4.33
N LYS A 600 -0.22 50.99 4.12
CA LYS A 600 -1.07 50.48 3.05
C LYS A 600 -0.46 50.78 1.68
N SER A 601 -0.04 52.01 1.45
CA SER A 601 0.57 52.41 0.17
C SER A 601 1.86 51.63 -0.11
N LYS A 602 2.75 51.49 0.87
CA LYS A 602 3.99 50.71 0.73
C LYS A 602 3.71 49.24 0.42
N LEU A 603 2.77 48.64 1.14
CA LEU A 603 2.41 47.23 0.93
C LEU A 603 1.78 47.04 -0.46
N LEU A 604 0.87 47.92 -0.89
CA LEU A 604 0.27 47.82 -2.24
C LEU A 604 1.30 47.91 -3.36
N VAL A 605 2.31 48.79 -3.24
CA VAL A 605 3.42 48.86 -4.19
C VAL A 605 4.22 47.56 -4.18
N ALA A 606 4.60 47.05 -3.00
CA ALA A 606 5.35 45.80 -2.89
C ALA A 606 4.57 44.59 -3.44
N LEU A 607 3.25 44.55 -3.23
CA LEU A 607 2.36 43.53 -3.80
C LEU A 607 2.31 43.62 -5.33
N GLN A 608 2.24 44.83 -5.88
CA GLN A 608 2.27 45.05 -7.33
C GLN A 608 3.61 44.62 -7.92
N ASP A 609 4.73 45.03 -7.31
CA ASP A 609 6.08 44.67 -7.77
C ASP A 609 6.29 43.14 -7.76
N ALA A 610 5.74 42.46 -6.74
CA ALA A 610 5.80 41.00 -6.64
C ALA A 610 4.95 40.30 -7.71
N GLU A 611 3.75 40.82 -8.01
CA GLU A 611 2.88 40.33 -9.09
C GLU A 611 3.53 40.54 -10.47
N ASP A 612 3.99 41.77 -10.74
CA ASP A 612 4.65 42.10 -12.00
C ASP A 612 5.86 41.21 -12.22
N TRP A 613 6.65 40.95 -11.16
CA TRP A 613 7.77 40.03 -11.21
C TRP A 613 7.35 38.60 -11.52
N LEU A 614 6.26 38.08 -10.93
CA LEU A 614 5.77 36.71 -11.17
C LEU A 614 5.48 36.42 -12.65
N TYR A 615 5.11 37.44 -13.43
CA TYR A 615 4.82 37.35 -14.86
C TYR A 615 5.99 37.75 -15.78
N THR A 616 7.17 38.04 -15.21
CA THR A 616 8.40 38.15 -16.01
C THR A 616 9.00 36.78 -16.30
N GLU A 617 9.83 36.67 -17.35
CA GLU A 617 10.60 35.44 -17.61
C GLU A 617 11.48 35.03 -16.41
N GLU A 618 12.03 36.01 -15.68
CA GLU A 618 12.82 35.77 -14.47
C GLU A 618 12.00 35.23 -13.29
N GLY A 619 10.74 35.62 -13.18
CA GLY A 619 9.83 35.19 -12.13
C GLY A 619 9.04 33.93 -12.46
N GLU A 620 8.86 33.62 -13.73
CA GLU A 620 8.13 32.41 -14.15
C GLU A 620 8.91 31.13 -13.80
N ASP A 621 10.23 31.14 -14.04
CA ASP A 621 11.16 30.01 -13.86
C ASP A 621 12.18 30.26 -12.73
N ALA A 622 11.81 31.05 -11.72
CA ALA A 622 12.69 31.36 -10.61
C ALA A 622 12.98 30.16 -9.69
N THR A 623 14.05 30.26 -8.91
CA THR A 623 14.37 29.25 -7.89
C THR A 623 13.42 29.32 -6.70
N LYS A 624 13.24 28.19 -5.99
CA LYS A 624 12.50 28.12 -4.72
C LYS A 624 12.88 29.23 -3.73
N SER A 625 14.18 29.50 -3.58
CA SER A 625 14.68 30.54 -2.67
C SER A 625 14.24 31.95 -3.09
N ALA A 626 14.10 32.22 -4.38
CA ALA A 626 13.68 33.52 -4.87
C ALA A 626 12.21 33.80 -4.54
N TYR A 627 11.33 32.80 -4.66
CA TYR A 627 9.93 32.90 -4.23
C TYR A 627 9.81 33.09 -2.71
N VAL A 628 10.55 32.30 -1.94
CA VAL A 628 10.55 32.40 -0.47
C VAL A 628 11.01 33.78 -0.01
N THR A 629 12.12 34.29 -0.56
CA THR A 629 12.66 35.60 -0.17
C THR A 629 11.66 36.73 -0.43
N ARG A 630 10.94 36.69 -1.55
CA ARG A 630 9.92 37.68 -1.89
C ARG A 630 8.69 37.55 -0.99
N LEU A 631 8.23 36.32 -0.74
CA LEU A 631 7.12 36.08 0.19
C LEU A 631 7.43 36.58 1.59
N ASP A 632 8.64 36.32 2.09
CA ASP A 632 9.07 36.78 3.40
C ASP A 632 9.18 38.31 3.46
N ALA A 633 9.65 38.96 2.40
CA ALA A 633 9.68 40.43 2.30
C ALA A 633 8.26 41.03 2.36
N LEU A 634 7.27 40.40 1.72
CA LEU A 634 5.87 40.84 1.80
C LEU A 634 5.29 40.60 3.20
N LYS A 635 5.59 39.46 3.82
CA LYS A 635 5.14 39.13 5.18
C LYS A 635 5.65 40.09 6.24
N VAL A 636 6.89 40.59 6.11
CA VAL A 636 7.41 41.64 7.00
C VAL A 636 6.51 42.88 7.02
N LEU A 637 5.85 43.20 5.90
CA LEU A 637 4.94 44.33 5.79
C LEU A 637 3.48 43.98 6.14
N GLY A 638 2.99 42.82 5.69
CA GLY A 638 1.58 42.41 5.83
C GLY A 638 1.23 41.71 7.14
N ASP A 639 2.15 40.96 7.74
CA ASP A 639 1.89 40.20 8.97
C ASP A 639 1.57 41.11 10.18
N PRO A 640 2.21 42.28 10.37
CA PRO A 640 1.79 43.21 11.42
C PRO A 640 0.34 43.67 11.32
N ILE A 641 -0.16 43.91 10.09
CA ILE A 641 -1.56 44.32 9.85
C ILE A 641 -2.50 43.15 10.15
N THR A 642 -2.15 41.97 9.65
CA THR A 642 -2.88 40.73 9.91
C THR A 642 -2.94 40.42 11.41
N PHE A 643 -1.84 40.66 12.13
CA PHE A 643 -1.76 40.50 13.58
C PHE A 643 -2.71 41.45 14.32
N ARG A 644 -2.73 42.75 13.97
CA ARG A 644 -3.65 43.73 14.57
C ARG A 644 -5.12 43.32 14.39
N TYR A 645 -5.49 42.85 13.20
CA TYR A 645 -6.83 42.33 12.90
C TYR A 645 -7.17 41.08 13.74
N ARG A 646 -6.31 40.05 13.72
CA ARG A 646 -6.53 38.80 14.46
C ARG A 646 -6.64 39.04 15.97
N GLU A 647 -5.77 39.89 16.51
CA GLU A 647 -5.84 40.28 17.92
C GLU A 647 -7.15 41.00 18.23
N SER A 648 -7.65 41.86 17.35
CA SER A 648 -8.93 42.54 17.57
C SER A 648 -10.11 41.58 17.64
N GLU A 649 -10.17 40.59 16.75
CA GLU A 649 -11.23 39.58 16.72
C GLU A 649 -11.15 38.66 17.95
N ALA A 650 -9.96 38.15 18.27
CA ALA A 650 -9.76 37.19 19.34
C ALA A 650 -9.88 37.80 20.75
N ARG A 651 -9.62 39.11 20.90
CA ARG A 651 -9.57 39.77 22.22
C ARG A 651 -10.89 39.73 22.96
N GLN A 652 -12.03 39.89 22.29
CA GLN A 652 -13.34 39.86 22.96
C GLN A 652 -13.59 38.49 23.63
N SER A 653 -13.26 37.40 22.94
CA SER A 653 -13.36 36.05 23.48
C SER A 653 -12.40 35.82 24.65
N ALA A 654 -11.14 36.25 24.52
CA ALA A 654 -10.15 36.14 25.60
C ALA A 654 -10.57 36.92 26.86
N ILE A 655 -11.10 38.14 26.70
CA ILE A 655 -11.64 38.95 27.81
C ILE A 655 -12.80 38.22 28.48
N ALA A 656 -13.74 37.67 27.70
CA ALA A 656 -14.89 36.95 28.24
C ALA A 656 -14.46 35.73 29.08
N GLN A 657 -13.52 34.93 28.57
CA GLN A 657 -12.98 33.77 29.29
C GLN A 657 -12.28 34.17 30.60
N LEU A 658 -11.49 35.25 30.58
CA LEU A 658 -10.86 35.75 31.81
C LEU A 658 -11.91 36.25 32.80
N ARG A 659 -12.91 37.01 32.36
CA ARG A 659 -14.01 37.48 33.24
C ARG A 659 -14.77 36.33 33.87
N GLU A 660 -15.10 35.30 33.09
CA GLU A 660 -15.76 34.09 33.59
C GLU A 660 -14.90 33.37 34.64
N THR A 661 -13.60 33.22 34.37
CA THR A 661 -12.64 32.63 35.30
C THR A 661 -12.58 33.43 36.60
N LEU A 662 -12.46 34.75 36.51
CA LEU A 662 -12.43 35.66 37.67
C LEU A 662 -13.73 35.55 38.47
N ASN A 663 -14.90 35.61 37.81
CA ASN A 663 -16.20 35.48 38.47
C ASN A 663 -16.36 34.13 39.17
N THR A 664 -15.88 33.05 38.55
CA THR A 664 -15.93 31.70 39.11
C THR A 664 -15.13 31.61 40.40
N TYR A 665 -13.86 32.05 40.38
CA TYR A 665 -13.03 32.03 41.59
C TYR A 665 -13.48 33.04 42.64
N MET A 666 -14.03 34.18 42.22
CA MET A 666 -14.65 35.16 43.13
C MET A 666 -15.81 34.52 43.88
N ALA A 667 -16.75 33.90 43.14
CA ALA A 667 -17.91 33.24 43.71
C ALA A 667 -17.51 32.08 44.64
N GLN A 668 -16.51 31.28 44.26
CA GLN A 668 -16.01 30.18 45.11
C GLN A 668 -15.37 30.70 46.40
N ALA A 669 -14.56 31.76 46.33
CA ALA A 669 -13.90 32.35 47.50
C ALA A 669 -14.89 33.03 48.46
N THR A 670 -16.00 33.57 47.96
CA THR A 670 -17.05 34.22 48.79
C THR A 670 -18.25 33.31 49.09
N SER A 671 -18.22 32.04 48.65
CA SER A 671 -19.32 31.10 48.84
C SER A 671 -19.38 30.63 50.30
N GLY A 672 -20.60 30.64 50.86
CA GLY A 672 -20.91 30.05 52.16
C GLY A 672 -21.14 28.54 52.12
N GLU A 673 -20.85 27.87 50.99
CA GLU A 673 -21.02 26.43 50.85
C GLU A 673 -20.11 25.63 51.79
N GLU A 674 -20.67 24.56 52.37
CA GLU A 674 -20.00 23.70 53.36
C GLU A 674 -18.71 23.05 52.83
N LYS A 675 -18.53 23.00 51.50
CA LYS A 675 -17.33 22.49 50.84
C LYS A 675 -16.13 23.44 50.91
N TYR A 676 -16.33 24.71 51.26
CA TYR A 676 -15.25 25.71 51.42
C TYR A 676 -15.13 26.19 52.88
N ALA A 677 -15.98 25.73 53.80
CA ALA A 677 -16.02 26.18 55.19
C ALA A 677 -14.74 25.89 55.99
N HIS A 678 -13.94 24.91 55.57
CA HIS A 678 -12.69 24.50 56.23
C HIS A 678 -11.44 25.23 55.72
N ILE A 679 -11.57 26.06 54.69
CA ILE A 679 -10.48 26.88 54.15
C ILE A 679 -10.35 28.13 55.01
N ASP A 680 -9.13 28.48 55.41
CA ASP A 680 -8.85 29.65 56.24
C ASP A 680 -9.37 30.94 55.58
N GLU A 681 -10.02 31.79 56.36
CA GLU A 681 -10.61 33.04 55.86
C GLU A 681 -9.55 33.97 55.26
N LYS A 682 -8.32 33.94 55.77
CA LYS A 682 -7.18 34.69 55.22
C LYS A 682 -6.76 34.18 53.84
N ASP A 683 -6.81 32.87 53.64
CA ASP A 683 -6.51 32.24 52.34
C ASP A 683 -7.58 32.59 51.31
N LYS A 684 -8.87 32.54 51.69
CA LYS A 684 -9.98 33.00 50.83
C LYS A 684 -9.84 34.48 50.49
N GLN A 685 -9.53 35.32 51.47
CA GLN A 685 -9.31 36.75 51.27
C GLN A 685 -8.15 37.01 50.32
N SER A 686 -7.07 36.21 50.37
CA SER A 686 -5.95 36.33 49.41
C SER A 686 -6.35 36.01 47.97
N VAL A 687 -7.28 35.05 47.76
CA VAL A 687 -7.84 34.75 46.44
C VAL A 687 -8.73 35.91 45.97
N VAL A 688 -9.57 36.47 46.85
CA VAL A 688 -10.38 37.66 46.56
C VAL A 688 -9.51 38.84 46.12
N GLU A 689 -8.44 39.13 46.86
CA GLU A 689 -7.51 40.23 46.53
C GLU A 689 -6.81 40.01 45.20
N LYS A 690 -6.37 38.77 44.92
CA LYS A 690 -5.73 38.43 43.64
C LYS A 690 -6.70 38.58 42.47
N VAL A 691 -7.93 38.09 42.62
CA VAL A 691 -9.00 38.22 41.61
C VAL A 691 -9.33 39.70 41.36
N ALA A 692 -9.53 40.49 42.42
CA ALA A 692 -9.81 41.92 42.31
C ALA A 692 -8.65 42.70 41.65
N THR A 693 -7.41 42.33 41.94
CA THR A 693 -6.21 42.93 41.32
C THR A 693 -6.17 42.66 39.82
N VAL A 694 -6.41 41.40 39.41
CA VAL A 694 -6.41 41.03 37.99
C VAL A 694 -7.63 41.59 37.26
N GLN A 695 -8.78 41.68 37.91
CA GLN A 695 -9.98 42.33 37.37
C GLN A 695 -9.73 43.82 37.11
N LYS A 696 -9.15 44.54 38.09
CA LYS A 696 -8.79 45.95 37.91
C LYS A 696 -7.77 46.14 36.79
N TRP A 697 -6.74 45.30 36.74
CA TRP A 697 -5.78 45.32 35.62
C TRP A 697 -6.48 45.13 34.28
N LEU A 698 -7.42 44.17 34.17
CA LEU A 698 -8.15 43.90 32.95
C LEU A 698 -9.00 45.11 32.51
N GLU A 699 -9.71 45.74 33.45
CA GLU A 699 -10.50 46.94 33.20
C GLU A 699 -9.61 48.11 32.74
N ASP A 700 -8.49 48.35 33.43
CA ASP A 700 -7.52 49.39 33.07
C ASP A 700 -6.95 49.17 31.65
N GLN A 701 -6.61 47.92 31.29
CA GLN A 701 -6.10 47.61 29.95
C GLN A 701 -7.17 47.69 28.86
N ILE A 702 -8.44 47.35 29.16
CA ILE A 702 -9.55 47.49 28.21
C ILE A 702 -9.74 48.97 27.84
N VAL A 703 -9.70 49.86 28.84
CA VAL A 703 -9.81 51.31 28.62
C VAL A 703 -8.64 51.80 27.76
N ARG A 704 -7.40 51.46 28.11
CA ARG A 704 -6.21 51.84 27.32
C ARG A 704 -6.27 51.33 25.87
N GLN A 705 -6.78 50.13 25.67
CA GLN A 705 -6.95 49.54 24.34
C GLN A 705 -8.06 50.23 23.55
N ALA A 706 -9.14 50.70 24.19
CA ALA A 706 -10.22 51.42 23.55
C ALA A 706 -9.82 52.84 23.12
N GLU A 707 -8.89 53.48 23.85
CA GLU A 707 -8.32 54.78 23.50
C GLU A 707 -7.27 54.70 22.37
N SER A 708 -6.72 53.52 22.13
CA SER A 708 -5.70 53.28 21.11
C SER A 708 -6.31 53.06 19.72
N PRO A 709 -5.80 53.70 18.65
CA PRO A 709 -6.22 53.41 17.28
C PRO A 709 -6.05 51.93 16.91
N LYS A 710 -6.95 51.40 16.08
CA LYS A 710 -6.90 49.99 15.64
C LYS A 710 -5.72 49.67 14.71
N ASN A 711 -5.09 50.71 14.14
CA ASN A 711 -3.98 50.62 13.19
C ASN A 711 -2.60 50.81 13.84
N ILE A 712 -2.51 50.72 15.16
CA ILE A 712 -1.24 50.62 15.89
C ILE A 712 -1.18 49.29 16.64
N GLU A 713 0.00 48.94 17.15
CA GLU A 713 0.17 47.72 17.92
C GLU A 713 -0.78 47.71 19.13
N PRO A 714 -1.54 46.62 19.36
CA PRO A 714 -2.48 46.55 20.46
C PRO A 714 -1.76 46.59 21.81
N VAL A 715 -2.27 47.43 22.71
CA VAL A 715 -1.79 47.58 24.09
C VAL A 715 -2.18 46.37 24.94
N LEU A 716 -3.31 45.73 24.63
CA LEU A 716 -3.79 44.53 25.31
C LEU A 716 -3.77 43.35 24.36
N LYS A 717 -2.80 42.45 24.55
CA LYS A 717 -2.61 41.25 23.74
C LYS A 717 -3.36 40.05 24.31
N THR A 718 -3.90 39.20 23.44
CA THR A 718 -4.60 37.96 23.84
C THR A 718 -3.73 37.02 24.67
N ALA A 719 -2.44 36.93 24.34
CA ALA A 719 -1.46 36.15 25.09
C ALA A 719 -1.26 36.65 26.54
N GLU A 720 -1.35 37.96 26.78
CA GLU A 720 -1.23 38.55 28.12
C GLU A 720 -2.47 38.28 28.96
N ILE A 721 -3.65 38.36 28.34
CA ILE A 721 -4.93 37.96 28.96
C ILE A 721 -4.86 36.49 29.37
N GLY A 722 -4.39 35.61 28.48
CA GLY A 722 -4.20 34.19 28.77
C GLY A 722 -3.25 33.94 29.94
N LYS A 723 -2.08 34.59 29.94
CA LYS A 723 -1.14 34.52 31.07
C LYS A 723 -1.78 34.95 32.39
N LYS A 724 -2.55 36.04 32.39
CA LYS A 724 -3.24 36.53 33.60
C LYS A 724 -4.33 35.57 34.07
N ARG A 725 -5.04 34.93 33.16
CA ARG A 725 -5.99 33.85 33.47
C ARG A 725 -5.28 32.68 34.16
N ASP A 726 -4.19 32.21 33.57
CA ASP A 726 -3.43 31.07 34.09
C ASP A 726 -2.78 31.40 35.44
N GLU A 727 -2.30 32.64 35.65
CA GLU A 727 -1.83 33.13 36.95
C GLU A 727 -2.90 33.03 38.04
N VAL A 728 -4.16 33.38 37.74
CA VAL A 728 -5.28 33.28 38.69
C VAL A 728 -5.61 31.82 38.97
N ILE A 729 -5.68 30.97 37.94
CA ILE A 729 -5.95 29.53 38.09
C ILE A 729 -4.87 28.89 38.97
N TYR A 730 -3.60 29.12 38.66
CA TYR A 730 -2.49 28.53 39.40
C TYR A 730 -2.44 28.98 40.87
N PHE A 731 -2.82 30.23 41.14
CA PHE A 731 -2.86 30.76 42.50
C PHE A 731 -4.10 30.28 43.29
N ALA A 732 -5.29 30.33 42.69
CA ALA A 732 -6.55 30.08 43.38
C ALA A 732 -6.88 28.59 43.54
N THR A 733 -6.55 27.75 42.55
CA THR A 733 -6.89 26.32 42.56
C THR A 733 -6.33 25.58 43.78
N PRO A 734 -5.02 25.68 44.12
CA PRO A 734 -4.46 24.94 45.26
C PRO A 734 -5.05 25.36 46.60
N ILE A 735 -5.57 26.59 46.70
CA ILE A 735 -6.21 27.12 47.91
C ILE A 735 -7.64 26.60 48.03
N LEU A 736 -8.42 26.73 46.95
CA LEU A 736 -9.85 26.39 46.93
C LEU A 736 -10.13 24.89 46.83
N THR A 737 -9.12 24.08 46.52
CA THR A 737 -9.19 22.61 46.49
C THR A 737 -8.51 21.93 47.68
N LYS A 738 -8.07 22.69 48.71
CA LYS A 738 -7.52 22.09 49.93
C LYS A 738 -8.53 21.09 50.52
N PRO A 739 -8.15 19.85 50.85
CA PRO A 739 -9.08 18.87 51.43
C PRO A 739 -9.45 19.20 52.88
N LYS A 740 -10.65 18.79 53.31
CA LYS A 740 -11.11 18.96 54.71
C LYS A 740 -10.14 18.29 55.69
N PRO A 741 -9.76 18.95 56.81
CA PRO A 741 -8.95 18.31 57.85
C PRO A 741 -9.67 17.08 58.41
N LYS A 742 -8.97 15.96 58.58
CA LYS A 742 -9.55 14.77 59.23
C LYS A 742 -9.87 15.10 60.70
N PRO A 743 -11.04 14.69 61.23
CA PRO A 743 -11.41 14.99 62.61
C PRO A 743 -10.40 14.37 63.60
N PRO A 744 -10.06 15.07 64.70
CA PRO A 744 -9.07 14.61 65.66
C PRO A 744 -9.57 13.37 66.41
N VAL A 745 -8.78 12.29 66.37
CA VAL A 745 -8.95 11.11 67.22
C VAL A 745 -8.63 11.52 68.65
N ILE A 746 -9.62 11.47 69.54
CA ILE A 746 -9.43 11.60 70.99
C ILE A 746 -8.71 10.34 71.48
N PRO A 747 -7.51 10.42 72.08
CA PRO A 747 -6.95 9.30 72.82
C PRO A 747 -7.67 9.22 74.17
N GLY A 748 -8.65 8.33 74.27
CA GLY A 748 -9.29 8.00 75.54
C GLY A 748 -8.38 7.13 76.41
N GLY A 749 -8.29 7.50 77.69
CA GLY A 749 -8.11 6.62 78.87
C GLY A 749 -7.05 5.52 78.83
N THR A 750 -6.06 5.64 79.72
CA THR A 750 -5.17 4.56 80.18
C THR A 750 -5.89 3.20 80.35
N PRO A 751 -5.37 2.08 79.81
CA PRO A 751 -6.02 0.78 79.91
C PRO A 751 -5.49 -0.05 81.09
N SER A 752 -6.39 -0.62 81.88
CA SER A 752 -6.13 -1.72 82.81
C SER A 752 -6.58 -3.04 82.16
N GLY A 753 -5.60 -3.93 81.87
CA GLY A 753 -5.75 -5.39 81.68
C GLY A 753 -6.62 -5.84 80.49
N THR A 754 -6.36 -6.92 79.76
CA THR A 754 -5.54 -8.10 80.04
C THR A 754 -5.51 -8.94 78.76
N GLN A 755 -4.38 -9.61 78.53
CA GLN A 755 -4.24 -10.93 77.85
C GLN A 755 -4.55 -11.07 76.34
N THR A 756 -3.48 -11.34 75.59
CA THR A 756 -3.44 -12.18 74.38
C THR A 756 -3.92 -13.61 74.67
N PRO A 757 -4.50 -14.39 73.72
CA PRO A 757 -3.65 -15.04 72.68
C PRO A 757 -4.29 -15.41 71.31
N LYS A 758 -3.40 -15.48 70.31
CA LYS A 758 -3.26 -16.44 69.18
C LYS A 758 -4.46 -16.93 68.31
N SER A 759 -4.28 -16.62 67.01
CA SER A 759 -4.13 -17.53 65.84
C SER A 759 -5.34 -18.16 65.11
N GLY A 760 -5.26 -18.10 63.77
CA GLY A 760 -5.91 -19.03 62.82
C GLY A 760 -6.69 -18.29 61.72
N LYS A 761 -6.05 -17.84 60.62
CA LYS A 761 -5.89 -18.53 59.33
C LYS A 761 -7.21 -19.06 58.73
N ASP A 762 -7.66 -18.39 57.67
CA ASP A 762 -8.14 -19.04 56.44
C ASP A 762 -7.92 -18.11 55.22
N THR A 763 -7.42 -18.73 54.16
CA THR A 763 -7.04 -18.17 52.83
C THR A 763 -8.26 -18.20 51.89
N PRO A 764 -8.32 -17.45 50.76
CA PRO A 764 -7.48 -17.73 49.59
C PRO A 764 -6.95 -16.48 48.83
N GLU A 765 -5.82 -16.63 48.14
CA GLU A 765 -5.34 -15.76 47.02
C GLU A 765 -6.25 -15.91 45.77
N PRO A 766 -6.10 -15.16 44.64
CA PRO A 766 -5.14 -14.09 44.27
C PRO A 766 -5.82 -12.83 43.64
N THR A 767 -5.07 -11.79 43.26
CA THR A 767 -5.06 -11.18 41.89
C THR A 767 -4.34 -9.83 41.83
N ALA A 768 -3.46 -9.71 40.84
CA ALA A 768 -2.95 -8.47 40.29
C ALA A 768 -3.64 -8.26 38.94
N ASP A 769 -4.31 -7.13 38.74
CA ASP A 769 -4.24 -6.33 37.51
C ASP A 769 -5.08 -5.05 37.66
N GLY A 770 -4.62 -4.00 36.99
CA GLY A 770 -5.41 -2.79 36.77
C GLY A 770 -6.49 -3.03 35.73
N THR A 771 -7.52 -2.17 35.69
CA THR A 771 -7.83 -1.20 34.62
C THR A 771 -9.27 -0.70 34.81
N LYS A 772 -9.49 0.60 34.53
CA LYS A 772 -10.67 1.24 33.87
C LYS A 772 -12.08 1.04 34.44
N VAL A 773 -12.78 2.17 34.70
CA VAL A 773 -14.15 2.49 34.22
C VAL A 773 -14.23 4.04 34.22
N GLU A 774 -14.41 4.84 33.17
CA GLU A 774 -15.26 4.90 31.95
C GLU A 774 -16.07 6.21 32.01
N GLU A 775 -15.86 7.04 31.00
CA GLU A 775 -16.58 8.28 30.69
C GLU A 775 -17.97 7.94 30.14
N VAL A 776 -19.00 8.65 30.58
CA VAL A 776 -20.32 8.65 29.94
C VAL A 776 -20.40 9.87 29.00
N PRO A 777 -20.81 9.70 27.73
CA PRO A 777 -20.91 10.79 26.76
C PRO A 777 -22.20 11.61 26.95
N LEU A 778 -22.11 12.91 26.72
CA LEU A 778 -23.26 13.79 26.54
C LEU A 778 -23.87 13.56 25.15
N GLU A 779 -25.03 12.91 25.10
CA GLU A 779 -26.01 13.03 24.03
C GLU A 779 -26.76 14.36 24.20
N THR A 780 -26.74 15.21 23.17
CA THR A 780 -27.77 16.24 22.99
C THR A 780 -28.50 15.94 21.70
N GLU A 781 -29.75 15.48 21.86
CA GLU A 781 -30.76 15.40 20.80
C GLU A 781 -31.00 16.80 20.21
N ALA A 782 -30.91 16.92 18.89
CA ALA A 782 -31.54 17.98 18.13
C ALA A 782 -32.52 17.31 17.13
N PRO A 783 -33.70 17.90 16.90
CA PRO A 783 -34.78 17.24 16.17
C PRO A 783 -34.52 17.27 14.66
N GLY A 784 -34.72 16.12 14.01
CA GLY A 784 -34.53 15.97 12.56
C GLY A 784 -35.58 16.72 11.73
N PRO A 785 -35.26 17.09 10.48
CA PRO A 785 -36.26 17.43 9.48
C PRO A 785 -36.67 16.18 8.66
N SER A 786 -37.93 16.24 8.26
CA SER A 786 -38.77 15.24 7.60
C SER A 786 -38.28 14.71 6.26
N GLU A 787 -38.67 13.47 6.00
CA GLU A 787 -38.76 12.80 4.69
C GLU A 787 -39.23 13.74 3.57
N MET A 788 -38.51 13.69 2.45
CA MET A 788 -39.09 13.93 1.12
C MET A 788 -38.63 12.80 0.20
N ASP A 789 -39.61 11.98 -0.19
CA ASP A 789 -39.59 11.13 -1.37
C ASP A 789 -39.26 11.96 -2.61
N ILE A 790 -38.37 11.47 -3.46
CA ILE A 790 -38.42 11.72 -4.90
C ILE A 790 -37.98 10.44 -5.63
N ASP A 791 -38.86 10.00 -6.54
CA ASP A 791 -38.72 8.95 -7.56
C ASP A 791 -37.41 8.95 -8.36
#